data_AF-A0A935IGG2-F1
#
_entry.id   AF-A0A935IGG2-F1
#
_cell.length_a   1.000
_cell.length_b   1.000
_cell.length_c   1.000
_cell.angle_alpha   90.00
_cell.angle_beta   90.00
_cell.angle_gamma   90.00
#
_symmetry.space_group_name_H-M   'P 1'
#
loop_
_entity.id
_entity.type
_entity.pdbx_description
1 polymer ?
#
loop_
_entity_poly.entity_id
_entity_poly.type
_entity_poly.pdbx_seq_one_letter_code
_entity_poly.pdbx_strand_id
1 'polypeptide(L)'
;MKYYLLCSIVTLACIGLSFSASNSQNLIPNGNFEEHSKYKIDERIKDPYYPWTIHLLSHWKNNSWQVTYCNDSIGTTISKKDYNTIGKNDQCKPSEGNGMVQFLYQNHLPRSSDRFIGGQNWGWGAYLTNLLTNPMKIGSIYKFSMKVYLQKNAQNPINLESHIGVYFSLDPPEEIKNDLMRVPKFFYDTVKVNEWTEIVFYLKAQCSLKYVTIGAFKDDRFPQKHNIKNFSHDDYPYYYIDEVSLIELDSNAKLDSIEVTPFCKYYKEFAKRNISESKWTFHFESNKKELSNDDHHKLDAIFQDNPLNATYCYLINGNTDNSGNENELLSQDRAMSVKRYLMGKFQIPEFNLFINAHGSTKPISNNNTNVGRKANRRVELVRLNLDVSSAIYRKALMSLNQNDIPAAVSYFNKWLISVNHERAILFLFDPHTEKLKFHPSYQDLLKKIKRKYSMYNKPDEAFYLDSIYCLDQKYRTLCFDLKENIGYLDNNDTLYKCSYNLNLNYLETYDAQVKKLVFPKGNHDTNFPKIRDVGSRAVQGLINILSHSNDTLFIDKYLPLVEQNCMIGESYWHNYALLYDKVLMLKNLPQLYGTQYIFIDKEKRKLKLYPVLDLDETNQLRSNFGMSIIKNAEEIYFLREVKE
;
A
#
# COMPACT_ATOMS: atom_id res chain seq x y z
N MET A 1 -30.57 17.92 39.75
CA MET A 1 -31.61 16.94 40.12
C MET A 1 -30.97 15.56 40.03
N LYS A 2 -30.39 15.08 41.14
CA LYS A 2 -30.84 13.90 41.93
C LYS A 2 -30.89 12.61 41.11
N TYR A 3 -29.86 11.75 41.22
CA TYR A 3 -29.77 10.54 42.10
C TYR A 3 -30.70 9.40 41.62
N TYR A 4 -30.21 8.21 41.27
CA TYR A 4 -30.23 6.94 42.05
C TYR A 4 -29.93 5.80 41.01
N LEU A 5 -29.25 4.66 41.21
CA LEU A 5 -28.63 3.97 42.36
C LEU A 5 -27.74 2.79 41.86
N LEU A 6 -26.72 2.46 42.66
CA LEU A 6 -25.88 1.26 42.83
C LEU A 6 -26.35 -0.09 42.22
N CYS A 7 -25.48 -0.90 41.60
CA CYS A 7 -24.40 -1.78 42.14
C CYS A 7 -24.87 -3.16 42.65
N SER A 8 -24.09 -4.18 42.27
CA SER A 8 -23.88 -5.50 42.91
C SER A 8 -24.82 -6.67 42.56
N ILE A 9 -24.29 -7.76 41.97
CA ILE A 9 -23.89 -9.02 42.66
C ILE A 9 -23.42 -10.06 41.61
N VAL A 10 -22.29 -10.71 41.92
CA VAL A 10 -21.73 -11.87 41.21
C VAL A 10 -22.44 -13.15 41.66
N THR A 11 -22.83 -13.99 40.70
CA THR A 11 -23.03 -15.44 40.93
C THR A 11 -22.41 -16.22 39.78
N LEU A 12 -21.43 -17.06 40.13
CA LEU A 12 -20.91 -18.11 39.27
C LEU A 12 -22.04 -19.07 38.90
N ALA A 13 -22.26 -19.26 37.60
CA ALA A 13 -22.90 -20.45 37.05
C ALA A 13 -22.21 -20.80 35.73
N CYS A 14 -21.59 -21.98 35.68
CA CYS A 14 -21.22 -22.61 34.42
C CYS A 14 -22.50 -22.88 33.62
N ILE A 15 -22.74 -22.08 32.59
CA ILE A 15 -23.79 -22.30 31.60
C ILE A 15 -23.15 -22.03 30.24
N GLY A 16 -23.32 -22.97 29.32
CA GLY A 16 -22.73 -22.92 27.98
C GLY A 16 -23.02 -21.61 27.28
N LEU A 17 -22.06 -21.21 26.43
CA LEU A 17 -22.19 -20.09 25.49
C LEU A 17 -23.41 -20.32 24.58
N SER A 18 -24.60 -19.92 25.03
CA SER A 18 -25.71 -19.66 24.13
C SER A 18 -25.64 -18.19 23.75
N PHE A 19 -25.04 -17.91 22.59
CA PHE A 19 -25.35 -16.70 21.86
C PHE A 19 -26.86 -16.73 21.59
N SER A 20 -27.64 -15.90 22.28
CA SER A 20 -28.96 -15.56 21.77
C SER A 20 -28.73 -14.70 20.55
N ALA A 21 -28.65 -15.34 19.38
CA ALA A 21 -28.73 -14.66 18.11
C ALA A 21 -30.07 -13.91 18.08
N SER A 22 -30.07 -12.60 18.33
CA SER A 22 -31.07 -11.75 17.69
C SER A 22 -31.05 -12.10 16.21
N ASN A 23 -32.20 -12.30 15.58
CA ASN A 23 -32.39 -12.69 14.16
C ASN A 23 -31.51 -11.90 13.17
N SER A 24 -30.21 -12.18 13.13
CA SER A 24 -29.22 -11.43 12.39
C SER A 24 -29.13 -12.09 11.03
N GLN A 25 -30.00 -11.65 10.13
CA GLN A 25 -30.09 -12.16 8.77
C GLN A 25 -28.74 -11.96 8.05
N ASN A 26 -28.28 -13.00 7.34
CA ASN A 26 -27.13 -12.89 6.47
C ASN A 26 -27.40 -11.81 5.40
N LEU A 27 -26.55 -10.78 5.35
CA LEU A 27 -26.66 -9.70 4.38
C LEU A 27 -26.21 -10.11 2.97
N ILE A 28 -25.54 -11.25 2.83
CA ILE A 28 -25.12 -11.81 1.54
C ILE A 28 -26.21 -12.79 1.07
N PRO A 29 -27.03 -12.44 0.08
CA PRO A 29 -28.00 -13.36 -0.49
C PRO A 29 -27.28 -14.50 -1.22
N ASN A 30 -27.83 -15.72 -1.12
CA ASN A 30 -27.29 -16.93 -1.74
C ASN A 30 -25.80 -17.19 -1.42
N GLY A 31 -25.39 -16.94 -0.17
CA GLY A 31 -24.01 -17.14 0.27
C GLY A 31 -23.55 -18.59 0.35
N ASN A 32 -24.49 -19.54 0.41
CA ASN A 32 -24.28 -20.99 0.33
C ASN A 32 -24.37 -21.54 -1.10
N PHE A 33 -24.60 -20.67 -2.11
CA PHE A 33 -24.60 -21.04 -3.52
C PHE A 33 -25.66 -22.09 -3.94
N GLU A 34 -26.76 -22.23 -3.19
CA GLU A 34 -27.83 -23.18 -3.48
C GLU A 34 -28.89 -22.64 -4.47
N GLU A 35 -29.05 -21.32 -4.57
CA GLU A 35 -30.01 -20.72 -5.51
C GLU A 35 -29.43 -20.54 -6.91
N HIS A 36 -30.11 -21.13 -7.89
CA HIS A 36 -29.73 -21.07 -9.29
C HIS A 36 -30.94 -20.83 -10.22
N SER A 37 -30.70 -20.17 -11.35
CA SER A 37 -31.73 -19.96 -12.38
C SER A 37 -32.03 -21.26 -13.14
N LYS A 38 -33.30 -21.47 -13.51
CA LYS A 38 -33.71 -22.57 -14.40
C LYS A 38 -33.37 -22.22 -15.86
N TYR A 39 -32.10 -22.14 -16.22
CA TYR A 39 -31.73 -21.84 -17.61
C TYR A 39 -31.98 -23.07 -18.50
N LYS A 40 -32.75 -22.90 -19.58
CA LYS A 40 -32.83 -23.90 -20.66
C LYS A 40 -31.60 -23.73 -21.54
N ILE A 41 -30.81 -24.78 -21.70
CA ILE A 41 -29.67 -24.80 -22.62
C ILE A 41 -30.20 -24.49 -24.04
N ASP A 42 -29.82 -23.35 -24.61
CA ASP A 42 -30.13 -23.03 -26.01
C ASP A 42 -29.19 -23.84 -26.91
N GLU A 43 -29.74 -24.73 -27.73
CA GLU A 43 -29.00 -25.62 -28.65
C GLU A 43 -28.12 -24.86 -29.67
N ARG A 44 -28.23 -23.54 -29.76
CA ARG A 44 -27.46 -22.69 -30.70
C ARG A 44 -26.08 -22.27 -30.22
N ILE A 45 -25.71 -22.53 -28.95
CA ILE A 45 -24.37 -22.22 -28.44
C ILE A 45 -23.44 -23.42 -28.72
N LYS A 46 -22.82 -23.44 -29.91
CA LYS A 46 -21.85 -24.46 -30.36
C LYS A 46 -20.40 -23.94 -30.27
N ASP A 47 -19.99 -23.35 -29.16
CA ASP A 47 -18.58 -22.99 -28.92
C ASP A 47 -18.01 -23.76 -27.70
N PRO A 48 -17.11 -24.75 -27.90
CA PRO A 48 -16.68 -25.70 -26.88
C PRO A 48 -15.57 -25.19 -25.92
N TYR A 49 -15.28 -23.90 -25.85
CA TYR A 49 -14.26 -23.33 -24.95
C TYR A 49 -14.86 -22.41 -23.85
N TYR A 50 -15.13 -22.97 -22.65
CA TYR A 50 -15.20 -22.31 -21.30
C TYR A 50 -16.31 -21.22 -21.07
N PRO A 51 -16.76 -20.81 -19.84
CA PRO A 51 -17.03 -21.40 -18.50
C PRO A 51 -18.54 -21.18 -18.10
N TRP A 52 -19.45 -22.08 -18.46
CA TRP A 52 -20.88 -21.72 -18.62
C TRP A 52 -21.85 -21.92 -17.43
N THR A 53 -21.42 -22.43 -16.27
CA THR A 53 -22.36 -22.63 -15.13
C THR A 53 -22.54 -21.40 -14.25
N ILE A 54 -21.64 -20.41 -14.29
CA ILE A 54 -21.74 -19.26 -13.38
C ILE A 54 -22.95 -18.37 -13.67
N HIS A 55 -23.44 -18.34 -14.92
CA HIS A 55 -24.69 -17.67 -15.29
C HIS A 55 -25.94 -18.32 -14.66
N LEU A 56 -25.81 -19.56 -14.17
CA LEU A 56 -26.86 -20.21 -13.40
C LEU A 56 -26.91 -19.67 -11.97
N LEU A 57 -25.79 -19.21 -11.41
CA LEU A 57 -25.72 -18.77 -10.02
C LEU A 57 -26.48 -17.45 -9.84
N SER A 58 -27.49 -17.45 -8.97
CA SER A 58 -28.30 -16.26 -8.71
C SER A 58 -27.59 -15.32 -7.72
N HIS A 59 -27.87 -14.02 -7.82
CA HIS A 59 -27.33 -12.94 -6.96
C HIS A 59 -25.84 -12.61 -7.10
N TRP A 60 -25.05 -13.51 -7.66
CA TRP A 60 -23.61 -13.32 -7.86
C TRP A 60 -23.29 -12.88 -9.29
N LYS A 61 -22.49 -11.83 -9.43
CA LYS A 61 -21.92 -11.36 -10.68
C LYS A 61 -20.48 -11.84 -10.81
N ASN A 62 -20.15 -12.44 -11.95
CA ASN A 62 -18.77 -12.71 -12.31
C ASN A 62 -18.09 -11.43 -12.82
N ASN A 63 -16.99 -11.03 -12.17
CA ASN A 63 -16.23 -9.82 -12.51
C ASN A 63 -14.92 -10.10 -13.27
N SER A 64 -14.67 -11.36 -13.65
CA SER A 64 -13.42 -11.84 -14.23
C SER A 64 -13.61 -13.09 -15.11
N TRP A 65 -12.52 -13.66 -15.62
CA TRP A 65 -12.54 -14.92 -16.36
C TRP A 65 -12.43 -16.12 -15.39
N GLN A 66 -13.05 -17.25 -15.74
CA GLN A 66 -12.82 -18.58 -15.13
C GLN A 66 -13.28 -18.78 -13.68
N VAL A 67 -14.44 -18.23 -13.31
CA VAL A 67 -15.24 -18.74 -12.18
C VAL A 67 -16.13 -19.89 -12.66
N THR A 68 -16.19 -20.99 -11.92
CA THR A 68 -17.07 -22.13 -12.25
C THR A 68 -17.97 -22.47 -11.08
N TYR A 69 -19.28 -22.47 -11.31
CA TYR A 69 -20.27 -22.95 -10.34
C TYR A 69 -20.36 -24.47 -10.39
N CYS A 70 -20.30 -25.11 -9.22
CA CYS A 70 -20.36 -26.55 -9.05
C CYS A 70 -21.58 -26.87 -8.18
N ASN A 71 -22.47 -27.74 -8.68
CA ASN A 71 -23.63 -28.19 -7.92
C ASN A 71 -23.88 -29.69 -8.14
N ASP A 72 -23.84 -30.47 -7.07
CA ASP A 72 -23.99 -31.93 -7.10
C ASP A 72 -25.38 -32.39 -7.58
N SER A 73 -26.40 -31.57 -7.39
CA SER A 73 -27.78 -31.84 -7.84
C SER A 73 -28.01 -31.54 -9.33
N ILE A 74 -27.18 -30.70 -9.97
CA ILE A 74 -27.33 -30.38 -11.41
C ILE A 74 -26.74 -31.48 -12.30
N GLY A 75 -25.73 -32.20 -11.80
CA GLY A 75 -25.02 -33.28 -12.51
C GLY A 75 -25.88 -34.47 -12.96
N THR A 76 -27.14 -34.56 -12.52
CA THR A 76 -28.10 -35.61 -12.92
C THR A 76 -28.92 -35.28 -14.18
N THR A 77 -28.87 -34.04 -14.68
CA THR A 77 -29.80 -33.56 -15.74
C THR A 77 -29.10 -33.20 -17.05
N ILE A 78 -27.79 -32.91 -17.02
CA ILE A 78 -26.96 -32.58 -18.18
C ILE A 78 -26.06 -33.78 -18.46
N SER A 79 -25.87 -34.16 -19.73
CA SER A 79 -25.12 -35.38 -20.06
C SER A 79 -23.71 -35.33 -19.44
N LYS A 80 -23.31 -36.40 -18.74
CA LYS A 80 -21.96 -36.54 -18.13
C LYS A 80 -20.81 -36.23 -19.11
N LYS A 81 -21.05 -36.34 -20.43
CA LYS A 81 -20.06 -36.03 -21.47
C LYS A 81 -19.78 -34.54 -21.63
N ASP A 82 -20.77 -33.67 -21.41
CA ASP A 82 -20.64 -32.21 -21.54
C ASP A 82 -20.06 -31.56 -20.27
N TYR A 83 -20.09 -32.30 -19.15
CA TYR A 83 -19.50 -31.91 -17.86
C TYR A 83 -18.00 -32.25 -17.73
N ASN A 84 -17.51 -33.20 -18.55
CA ASN A 84 -16.20 -33.86 -18.38
C ASN A 84 -14.96 -33.03 -18.80
N THR A 85 -15.10 -31.74 -19.10
CA THR A 85 -13.97 -30.83 -19.38
C THR A 85 -13.55 -29.99 -18.17
N ILE A 86 -14.31 -30.03 -17.07
CA ILE A 86 -13.87 -29.56 -15.75
C ILE A 86 -12.90 -30.62 -15.25
N GLY A 87 -11.59 -30.32 -15.26
CA GLY A 87 -10.50 -31.28 -15.13
C GLY A 87 -10.82 -32.41 -14.16
N LYS A 88 -10.83 -33.66 -14.66
CA LYS A 88 -11.01 -34.94 -13.94
C LYS A 88 -11.25 -34.78 -12.42
N ASN A 89 -12.44 -34.35 -12.00
CA ASN A 89 -12.69 -34.14 -10.57
C ASN A 89 -14.02 -34.74 -10.13
N ASP A 90 -13.93 -35.94 -9.57
CA ASP A 90 -14.82 -36.52 -8.56
C ASP A 90 -14.91 -35.66 -7.26
N GLN A 91 -14.78 -34.33 -7.35
CA GLN A 91 -14.54 -33.43 -6.22
C GLN A 91 -15.47 -32.20 -6.15
N CYS A 92 -16.63 -32.24 -6.82
CA CYS A 92 -17.74 -31.41 -6.36
C CYS A 92 -18.19 -31.95 -4.99
N LYS A 93 -17.60 -31.40 -3.91
CA LYS A 93 -17.89 -31.77 -2.52
C LYS A 93 -17.99 -30.49 -1.72
N PRO A 94 -19.17 -29.82 -1.76
CA PRO A 94 -19.38 -28.59 -1.00
C PRO A 94 -19.16 -28.84 0.49
N SER A 95 -18.94 -27.76 1.24
CA SER A 95 -18.78 -27.86 2.69
C SER A 95 -20.12 -28.22 3.34
N GLU A 96 -21.20 -27.64 2.84
CA GLU A 96 -22.59 -27.96 3.21
C GLU A 96 -23.48 -27.84 1.97
N GLY A 97 -24.62 -28.55 1.95
CA GLY A 97 -25.55 -28.47 0.82
C GLY A 97 -25.05 -29.18 -0.43
N ASN A 98 -25.36 -28.61 -1.60
CA ASN A 98 -25.04 -29.17 -2.91
C ASN A 98 -24.21 -28.22 -3.77
N GLY A 99 -24.15 -26.92 -3.46
CA GLY A 99 -23.55 -25.88 -4.28
C GLY A 99 -22.24 -25.34 -3.70
N MET A 100 -21.26 -25.08 -4.56
CA MET A 100 -20.08 -24.30 -4.23
C MET A 100 -19.51 -23.63 -5.48
N VAL A 101 -18.51 -22.77 -5.31
CA VAL A 101 -17.87 -22.10 -6.45
C VAL A 101 -16.37 -22.39 -6.49
N GLN A 102 -15.91 -22.81 -7.66
CA GLN A 102 -14.49 -22.92 -7.99
C GLN A 102 -13.96 -21.60 -8.56
N PHE A 103 -12.81 -21.19 -8.05
CA PHE A 103 -12.05 -20.04 -8.51
C PHE A 103 -10.72 -20.51 -9.09
N LEU A 104 -10.32 -19.88 -10.20
CA LEU A 104 -9.01 -20.06 -10.79
C LEU A 104 -8.07 -18.92 -10.39
N TYR A 105 -6.82 -19.28 -10.14
CA TYR A 105 -5.69 -18.37 -10.13
C TYR A 105 -4.66 -18.78 -11.19
N GLN A 106 -4.04 -17.81 -11.88
CA GLN A 106 -2.98 -18.09 -12.85
C GLN A 106 -1.79 -17.13 -12.71
N ASN A 107 -0.60 -17.69 -12.49
CA ASN A 107 0.67 -16.99 -12.72
C ASN A 107 0.92 -16.90 -14.24
N HIS A 108 1.15 -15.69 -14.77
CA HIS A 108 1.22 -15.40 -16.21
C HIS A 108 2.10 -16.39 -17.01
N LEU A 109 1.59 -16.93 -18.13
CA LEU A 109 2.39 -17.67 -19.12
C LEU A 109 2.96 -16.75 -20.20
N PRO A 110 4.24 -16.87 -20.59
CA PRO A 110 4.74 -16.16 -21.75
C PRO A 110 4.22 -16.83 -23.02
N ARG A 111 3.04 -16.46 -23.53
CA ARG A 111 2.72 -16.76 -24.93
C ARG A 111 3.54 -15.81 -25.81
N SER A 112 4.21 -16.39 -26.79
CA SER A 112 5.13 -15.73 -27.72
C SER A 112 4.52 -14.59 -28.57
N SER A 113 3.21 -14.37 -28.47
CA SER A 113 2.46 -13.32 -29.17
C SER A 113 2.15 -12.07 -28.32
N ASP A 114 2.31 -12.09 -27.00
CA ASP A 114 1.90 -10.97 -26.12
C ASP A 114 2.97 -9.87 -26.01
N ARG A 115 3.57 -9.49 -27.14
CA ARG A 115 4.52 -8.35 -27.21
C ARG A 115 3.83 -6.98 -27.13
N PHE A 116 2.51 -6.94 -27.02
CA PHE A 116 1.72 -5.72 -27.00
C PHE A 116 0.57 -5.86 -26.02
N ILE A 117 0.81 -5.50 -24.76
CA ILE A 117 -0.07 -4.75 -23.85
C ILE A 117 0.75 -4.55 -22.58
N GLY A 118 0.89 -3.31 -22.11
CA GLY A 118 1.60 -2.96 -20.88
C GLY A 118 0.87 -3.38 -19.59
N GLY A 119 0.39 -4.63 -19.53
CA GLY A 119 -0.22 -5.25 -18.35
C GLY A 119 0.86 -5.77 -17.41
N GLN A 120 0.67 -5.58 -16.11
CA GLN A 120 1.72 -5.81 -15.12
C GLN A 120 1.98 -7.30 -14.81
N ASN A 121 3.17 -7.55 -14.26
CA ASN A 121 3.87 -8.83 -14.05
C ASN A 121 3.29 -9.78 -12.96
N TRP A 122 1.98 -9.79 -12.68
CA TRP A 122 1.44 -10.33 -11.41
C TRP A 122 0.47 -11.52 -11.51
N GLY A 123 0.13 -11.98 -12.72
CA GLY A 123 -0.87 -13.05 -12.91
C GLY A 123 -2.32 -12.54 -12.90
N TRP A 124 -3.28 -13.46 -12.98
CA TRP A 124 -4.72 -13.19 -13.10
C TRP A 124 -5.49 -14.03 -12.06
N GLY A 125 -6.61 -13.50 -11.58
CA GLY A 125 -7.45 -14.19 -10.60
C GLY A 125 -8.93 -14.01 -10.87
N ALA A 126 -9.72 -14.96 -10.35
CA ALA A 126 -11.16 -14.96 -10.45
C ALA A 126 -11.83 -14.20 -9.28
N TYR A 127 -12.92 -13.49 -9.55
CA TYR A 127 -13.68 -12.67 -8.59
C TYR A 127 -15.18 -12.81 -8.78
N LEU A 128 -15.90 -12.96 -7.67
CA LEU A 128 -17.36 -12.90 -7.62
C LEU A 128 -17.82 -11.74 -6.74
N THR A 129 -18.80 -10.98 -7.23
CA THR A 129 -19.41 -9.88 -6.48
C THR A 129 -20.88 -10.13 -6.20
N ASN A 130 -21.33 -9.78 -5.01
CA ASN A 130 -22.72 -9.78 -4.60
C ASN A 130 -23.15 -8.39 -4.11
N LEU A 131 -24.42 -8.03 -4.35
CA LEU A 131 -25.06 -6.84 -3.78
C LEU A 131 -25.71 -7.23 -2.45
N LEU A 132 -25.27 -6.60 -1.36
CA LEU A 132 -25.81 -6.84 -0.03
C LEU A 132 -27.30 -6.50 0.03
N THR A 133 -28.07 -7.27 0.81
CA THR A 133 -29.51 -7.04 1.00
C THR A 133 -29.80 -5.67 1.62
N ASN A 134 -28.92 -5.23 2.52
CA ASN A 134 -28.89 -3.88 3.07
C ASN A 134 -27.44 -3.35 3.08
N PRO A 135 -27.22 -2.05 2.82
CA PRO A 135 -25.90 -1.45 2.99
C PRO A 135 -25.41 -1.59 4.43
N MET A 136 -24.10 -1.74 4.61
CA MET A 136 -23.47 -1.71 5.92
C MET A 136 -23.67 -0.33 6.57
N LYS A 137 -24.08 -0.31 7.84
CA LYS A 137 -24.34 0.89 8.63
C LYS A 137 -23.05 1.38 9.26
N ILE A 138 -22.83 2.69 9.20
CA ILE A 138 -21.63 3.32 9.75
C ILE A 138 -21.62 3.16 11.27
N GLY A 139 -20.47 2.78 11.82
CA GLY A 139 -20.27 2.51 13.24
C GLY A 139 -20.66 1.09 13.67
N SER A 140 -21.51 0.39 12.92
CA SER A 140 -21.88 -1.00 13.21
C SER A 140 -20.72 -1.97 12.98
N ILE A 141 -20.73 -3.06 13.76
CA ILE A 141 -19.74 -4.14 13.68
C ILE A 141 -20.35 -5.32 12.95
N TYR A 142 -19.59 -5.91 12.04
CA TYR A 142 -20.01 -7.03 11.21
C TYR A 142 -19.05 -8.21 11.37
N LYS A 143 -19.58 -9.41 11.48
CA LYS A 143 -18.85 -10.66 11.29
C LYS A 143 -19.01 -11.08 9.82
N PHE A 144 -17.91 -11.09 9.08
CA PHE A 144 -17.82 -11.78 7.80
C PHE A 144 -17.25 -13.17 8.01
N SER A 145 -17.78 -14.17 7.32
CA SER A 145 -17.18 -15.50 7.26
C SER A 145 -17.32 -16.13 5.87
N MET A 146 -16.40 -17.01 5.51
CA MET A 146 -16.52 -17.90 4.35
C MET A 146 -15.69 -19.15 4.58
N LYS A 147 -16.05 -20.27 3.95
CA LYS A 147 -15.23 -21.48 3.93
C LYS A 147 -14.45 -21.57 2.63
N VAL A 148 -13.19 -21.97 2.75
CA VAL A 148 -12.25 -22.09 1.62
C VAL A 148 -11.64 -23.47 1.61
N TYR A 149 -11.59 -24.09 0.44
CA TYR A 149 -10.87 -25.34 0.19
C TYR A 149 -9.80 -25.12 -0.87
N LEU A 150 -8.53 -25.30 -0.50
CA LEU A 150 -7.40 -25.15 -1.40
C LEU A 150 -6.81 -26.52 -1.75
N GLN A 151 -6.77 -26.89 -3.02
CA GLN A 151 -6.22 -28.19 -3.45
C GLN A 151 -4.68 -28.20 -3.42
N LYS A 152 -4.09 -29.34 -3.06
CA LYS A 152 -2.64 -29.55 -3.16
C LYS A 152 -2.26 -29.83 -4.61
N ASN A 153 -1.65 -28.86 -5.29
CA ASN A 153 -0.99 -29.06 -6.57
C ASN A 153 0.53 -28.79 -6.46
N ALA A 154 1.33 -29.51 -7.26
CA ALA A 154 2.80 -29.43 -7.22
C ALA A 154 3.35 -28.05 -7.64
N GLN A 155 2.51 -27.18 -8.22
CA GLN A 155 2.84 -25.84 -8.72
C GLN A 155 2.08 -24.71 -7.98
N ASN A 156 1.52 -24.96 -6.79
CA ASN A 156 0.85 -23.91 -6.02
C ASN A 156 1.79 -22.70 -5.87
N PRO A 157 1.39 -21.48 -6.25
CA PRO A 157 2.17 -20.28 -5.98
C PRO A 157 2.45 -20.21 -4.48
N ILE A 158 3.71 -20.01 -4.10
CA ILE A 158 4.07 -19.80 -2.69
C ILE A 158 3.21 -18.63 -2.17
N ASN A 159 2.42 -18.88 -1.12
CA ASN A 159 1.54 -17.92 -0.43
C ASN A 159 0.18 -17.59 -1.08
N LEU A 160 -0.38 -18.34 -2.03
CA LEU A 160 -1.74 -18.07 -2.52
C LEU A 160 -2.79 -18.10 -1.38
N GLU A 161 -2.60 -19.00 -0.42
CA GLU A 161 -3.41 -19.14 0.80
C GLU A 161 -3.54 -17.84 1.60
N SER A 162 -2.49 -17.02 1.61
CA SER A 162 -2.47 -15.73 2.31
C SER A 162 -2.99 -14.58 1.44
N HIS A 163 -3.66 -14.88 0.33
CA HIS A 163 -4.16 -13.91 -0.63
C HIS A 163 -5.63 -14.15 -1.00
N ILE A 164 -6.26 -15.21 -0.49
CA ILE A 164 -7.71 -15.42 -0.60
C ILE A 164 -8.39 -14.54 0.44
N GLY A 165 -9.38 -13.75 0.01
CA GLY A 165 -9.97 -12.72 0.87
C GLY A 165 -11.32 -12.20 0.42
N VAL A 166 -11.68 -11.04 0.99
CA VAL A 166 -12.93 -10.33 0.72
C VAL A 166 -12.67 -8.83 0.57
N TYR A 167 -13.48 -8.16 -0.23
CA TYR A 167 -13.47 -6.71 -0.41
C TYR A 167 -14.89 -6.16 -0.36
N PHE A 168 -15.12 -5.06 0.36
CA PHE A 168 -16.40 -4.38 0.40
C PHE A 168 -16.30 -3.01 -0.26
N SER A 169 -17.31 -2.63 -1.03
CA SER A 169 -17.33 -1.35 -1.76
C SER A 169 -18.71 -0.72 -1.84
N LEU A 170 -18.74 0.60 -2.07
CA LEU A 170 -19.99 1.34 -2.31
C LEU A 170 -20.59 1.02 -3.69
N ASP A 171 -19.73 0.91 -4.70
CA ASP A 171 -20.07 0.64 -6.09
C ASP A 171 -19.55 -0.74 -6.49
N PRO A 172 -20.16 -1.42 -7.48
CA PRO A 172 -19.63 -2.70 -7.95
C PRO A 172 -18.22 -2.49 -8.51
N PRO A 173 -17.27 -3.40 -8.26
CA PRO A 173 -15.94 -3.27 -8.83
C PRO A 173 -16.02 -3.32 -10.36
N GLU A 174 -15.15 -2.54 -11.00
CA GLU A 174 -14.96 -2.62 -12.45
C GLU A 174 -14.56 -4.04 -12.87
N GLU A 175 -14.84 -4.40 -14.12
CA GLU A 175 -14.45 -5.69 -14.67
C GLU A 175 -12.92 -5.81 -14.71
N ILE A 176 -12.36 -6.79 -14.00
CA ILE A 176 -10.91 -6.99 -13.97
C ILE A 176 -10.52 -7.90 -15.13
N LYS A 177 -10.00 -7.28 -16.20
CA LYS A 177 -9.48 -8.00 -17.36
C LYS A 177 -7.99 -8.29 -17.16
N ASN A 178 -7.66 -9.55 -16.98
CA ASN A 178 -6.27 -10.02 -16.99
C ASN A 178 -5.37 -9.29 -15.96
N ASP A 179 -5.85 -9.11 -14.72
CA ASP A 179 -5.03 -8.66 -13.56
C ASP A 179 -5.64 -9.18 -12.24
N LEU A 180 -4.96 -8.92 -11.12
CA LEU A 180 -5.47 -9.11 -9.77
C LEU A 180 -5.93 -7.77 -9.18
N MET A 181 -7.08 -7.77 -8.51
CA MET A 181 -7.49 -6.69 -7.62
C MET A 181 -6.47 -6.53 -6.50
N ARG A 182 -6.04 -5.29 -6.25
CA ARG A 182 -5.11 -4.98 -5.17
C ARG A 182 -5.89 -4.52 -3.94
N VAL A 183 -5.90 -5.34 -2.88
CA VAL A 183 -6.51 -4.96 -1.59
C VAL A 183 -5.52 -5.22 -0.45
N PRO A 184 -5.54 -4.37 0.59
CA PRO A 184 -4.47 -4.31 1.58
C PRO A 184 -4.64 -5.23 2.79
N LYS A 185 -5.85 -5.73 2.99
CA LYS A 185 -6.32 -6.39 4.21
C LYS A 185 -7.39 -7.40 3.82
N PHE A 186 -7.68 -8.30 4.76
CA PHE A 186 -8.57 -9.46 4.64
C PHE A 186 -7.93 -10.67 4.01
N PHE A 187 -6.72 -10.96 4.48
CA PHE A 187 -6.03 -12.20 4.20
C PHE A 187 -5.86 -12.96 5.50
N TYR A 188 -6.12 -14.26 5.47
CA TYR A 188 -5.90 -15.14 6.61
C TYR A 188 -4.55 -15.84 6.46
N ASP A 189 -3.81 -15.99 7.56
CA ASP A 189 -2.41 -16.40 7.51
C ASP A 189 -2.20 -17.90 7.20
N THR A 190 -3.25 -18.73 7.24
CA THR A 190 -3.14 -20.13 6.82
C THR A 190 -4.49 -20.71 6.39
N VAL A 191 -4.72 -20.85 5.08
CA VAL A 191 -5.72 -21.80 4.54
C VAL A 191 -5.08 -23.18 4.51
N LYS A 192 -5.71 -24.18 5.13
CA LYS A 192 -5.18 -25.54 5.10
C LYS A 192 -5.43 -26.16 3.74
N VAL A 193 -4.41 -26.83 3.22
CA VAL A 193 -4.47 -27.50 1.92
C VAL A 193 -5.22 -28.83 2.06
N ASN A 194 -6.13 -29.13 1.13
CA ASN A 194 -7.02 -30.29 1.08
C ASN A 194 -8.00 -30.40 2.25
N GLU A 195 -8.32 -29.28 2.91
CA GLU A 195 -9.29 -29.22 4.00
C GLU A 195 -10.14 -27.95 3.88
N TRP A 196 -11.43 -28.05 4.20
CA TRP A 196 -12.29 -26.87 4.33
C TRP A 196 -11.85 -26.08 5.56
N THR A 197 -11.47 -24.83 5.33
CA THR A 197 -11.04 -23.89 6.38
C THR A 197 -12.02 -22.72 6.45
N GLU A 198 -12.57 -22.45 7.63
CA GLU A 198 -13.38 -21.24 7.86
C GLU A 198 -12.45 -20.03 8.05
N ILE A 199 -12.73 -18.97 7.30
CA ILE A 199 -12.08 -17.66 7.40
C ILE A 199 -13.09 -16.69 8.00
N VAL A 200 -12.69 -15.93 9.02
CA VAL A 200 -13.56 -14.99 9.74
C VAL A 200 -12.87 -13.63 9.87
N PHE A 201 -13.61 -12.55 9.58
CA PHE A 201 -13.19 -11.17 9.80
C PHE A 201 -14.24 -10.41 10.60
N TYR A 202 -13.77 -9.52 11.48
CA TYR A 202 -14.62 -8.59 12.22
C TYR A 202 -14.34 -7.17 11.75
N LEU A 203 -15.40 -6.48 11.31
CA LEU A 203 -15.29 -5.22 10.57
C LEU A 203 -16.15 -4.16 11.23
N LYS A 204 -15.61 -2.95 11.42
CA LYS A 204 -16.42 -1.79 11.80
C LYS A 204 -16.58 -0.88 10.59
N ALA A 205 -17.76 -0.79 10.01
CA ALA A 205 -17.99 0.00 8.81
C ALA A 205 -17.83 1.49 9.10
N GLN A 206 -17.00 2.18 8.32
CA GLN A 206 -16.73 3.62 8.47
C GLN A 206 -17.40 4.45 7.36
N CYS A 207 -17.95 3.81 6.35
CA CYS A 207 -18.77 4.41 5.31
C CYS A 207 -19.82 3.41 4.84
N SER A 208 -20.76 3.89 4.01
CA SER A 208 -21.76 3.03 3.39
C SER A 208 -21.11 2.10 2.37
N LEU A 209 -21.29 0.79 2.56
CA LEU A 209 -20.78 -0.27 1.69
C LEU A 209 -21.95 -1.14 1.25
N LYS A 210 -22.04 -1.43 -0.06
CA LYS A 210 -23.18 -2.10 -0.69
C LYS A 210 -22.82 -3.40 -1.35
N TYR A 211 -21.57 -3.58 -1.75
CA TYR A 211 -21.11 -4.75 -2.48
C TYR A 211 -20.07 -5.50 -1.67
N VAL A 212 -20.05 -6.82 -1.85
CA VAL A 212 -18.99 -7.71 -1.38
C VAL A 212 -18.40 -8.43 -2.58
N THR A 213 -17.08 -8.52 -2.62
CA THR A 213 -16.33 -9.23 -3.66
C THR A 213 -15.39 -10.22 -2.99
N ILE A 214 -15.40 -11.47 -3.44
CA ILE A 214 -14.54 -12.54 -2.96
C ILE A 214 -13.61 -13.02 -4.07
N GLY A 215 -12.40 -13.46 -3.71
CA GLY A 215 -11.40 -13.92 -4.66
C GLY A 215 -9.99 -13.91 -4.07
N ALA A 216 -9.00 -14.03 -4.94
CA ALA A 216 -7.59 -13.91 -4.58
C ALA A 216 -7.07 -12.52 -4.93
N PHE A 217 -6.57 -11.74 -3.97
CA PHE A 217 -6.16 -10.35 -4.18
C PHE A 217 -4.65 -10.18 -4.00
N LYS A 218 -4.08 -9.18 -4.68
CA LYS A 218 -2.66 -8.83 -4.49
C LYS A 218 -2.49 -7.76 -3.41
N ASP A 219 -1.41 -7.86 -2.65
CA ASP A 219 -0.89 -6.79 -1.79
C ASP A 219 0.60 -6.54 -2.07
N ASP A 220 1.31 -5.82 -1.18
CA ASP A 220 2.76 -5.57 -1.32
C ASP A 220 3.64 -6.79 -1.07
N ARG A 221 3.10 -7.83 -0.43
CA ARG A 221 3.74 -9.11 -0.15
C ARG A 221 3.50 -10.13 -1.26
N PHE A 222 2.60 -9.83 -2.20
CA PHE A 222 2.34 -10.68 -3.35
C PHE A 222 3.63 -10.91 -4.15
N PRO A 223 4.05 -12.15 -4.42
CA PRO A 223 5.32 -12.42 -5.09
C PRO A 223 5.34 -11.87 -6.52
N GLN A 224 6.47 -11.24 -6.91
CA GLN A 224 6.72 -10.87 -8.31
C GLN A 224 7.21 -12.09 -9.08
N LYS A 225 6.45 -12.52 -10.11
CA LYS A 225 6.81 -13.50 -11.14
C LYS A 225 7.33 -14.86 -10.66
N HIS A 226 6.66 -15.90 -11.12
CA HIS A 226 7.31 -17.20 -11.34
C HIS A 226 7.45 -17.44 -12.84
N ASN A 227 8.70 -17.58 -13.32
CA ASN A 227 8.97 -18.12 -14.65
C ASN A 227 8.81 -19.65 -14.57
N ILE A 228 7.57 -20.14 -14.58
CA ILE A 228 7.32 -21.58 -14.68
C ILE A 228 7.47 -21.95 -16.15
N LYS A 229 8.59 -22.57 -16.50
CA LYS A 229 8.78 -23.19 -17.82
C LYS A 229 8.06 -24.54 -17.81
N ASN A 230 7.17 -24.75 -18.78
CA ASN A 230 6.33 -25.95 -18.99
C ASN A 230 5.09 -26.01 -18.07
N PHE A 231 3.99 -25.41 -18.52
CA PHE A 231 2.70 -25.47 -17.85
C PHE A 231 1.75 -26.34 -18.67
N SER A 232 1.21 -27.40 -18.06
CA SER A 232 0.07 -28.16 -18.61
C SER A 232 -1.25 -27.56 -18.14
N HIS A 233 -2.34 -27.75 -18.88
CA HIS A 233 -3.68 -27.34 -18.45
C HIS A 233 -4.12 -28.02 -17.13
N ASP A 234 -3.50 -29.13 -16.76
CA ASP A 234 -3.79 -29.86 -15.53
C ASP A 234 -3.11 -29.27 -14.27
N ASP A 235 -2.27 -28.22 -14.42
CA ASP A 235 -1.46 -27.66 -13.33
C ASP A 235 -2.06 -26.41 -12.66
N TYR A 236 -3.29 -26.01 -13.01
CA TYR A 236 -3.93 -24.80 -12.49
C TYR A 236 -4.23 -24.89 -10.97
N PRO A 237 -3.84 -23.88 -10.15
CA PRO A 237 -4.28 -23.79 -8.76
C PRO A 237 -5.74 -23.36 -8.70
N TYR A 238 -6.60 -24.36 -8.50
CA TYR A 238 -8.00 -24.15 -8.17
C TYR A 238 -8.18 -24.10 -6.66
N TYR A 239 -9.08 -23.22 -6.22
CA TYR A 239 -9.61 -23.22 -4.87
C TYR A 239 -11.12 -23.05 -4.92
N TYR A 240 -11.79 -23.43 -3.85
CA TYR A 240 -13.23 -23.42 -3.76
C TYR A 240 -13.67 -22.56 -2.59
N ILE A 241 -14.80 -21.87 -2.76
CA ILE A 241 -15.44 -21.08 -1.71
C ILE A 241 -16.87 -21.57 -1.52
N ASP A 242 -17.28 -21.63 -0.26
CA ASP A 242 -18.62 -21.97 0.20
C ASP A 242 -19.01 -21.15 1.46
N GLU A 243 -20.27 -21.18 1.87
CA GLU A 243 -20.81 -20.64 3.14
C GLU A 243 -20.42 -19.17 3.42
N VAL A 244 -20.58 -18.30 2.43
CA VAL A 244 -20.26 -16.87 2.56
C VAL A 244 -21.34 -16.14 3.37
N SER A 245 -20.93 -15.45 4.43
CA SER A 245 -21.83 -14.77 5.34
C SER A 245 -21.33 -13.40 5.77
N LEU A 246 -22.27 -12.46 5.93
CA LEU A 246 -22.04 -11.17 6.56
C LEU A 246 -23.19 -10.87 7.53
N ILE A 247 -22.87 -10.78 8.81
CA ILE A 247 -23.85 -10.63 9.88
C ILE A 247 -23.53 -9.37 10.70
N GLU A 248 -24.52 -8.50 10.90
CA GLU A 248 -24.41 -7.38 11.83
C GLU A 248 -24.45 -7.92 13.28
N LEU A 249 -23.46 -7.54 14.09
CA LEU A 249 -23.38 -7.89 15.50
C LEU A 249 -24.08 -6.83 16.36
N ASP A 250 -24.70 -7.26 17.45
CA ASP A 250 -25.25 -6.34 18.45
C ASP A 250 -24.11 -5.52 19.07
N SER A 251 -24.33 -4.20 19.21
CA SER A 251 -23.40 -3.27 19.85
C SER A 251 -23.09 -3.62 21.31
N ASN A 252 -23.90 -4.45 21.97
CA ASN A 252 -23.69 -4.95 23.32
C ASN A 252 -22.91 -6.28 23.40
N ALA A 253 -22.54 -6.88 22.26
CA ALA A 253 -21.73 -8.08 22.27
C ALA A 253 -20.36 -7.77 22.91
N LYS A 254 -20.00 -8.51 23.97
CA LYS A 254 -18.65 -8.43 24.56
C LYS A 254 -17.63 -8.89 23.53
N LEU A 255 -16.96 -7.93 22.90
CA LEU A 255 -15.94 -8.11 21.87
C LEU A 255 -14.51 -8.03 22.47
N ASP A 256 -14.38 -8.11 23.80
CA ASP A 256 -13.16 -7.80 24.56
C ASP A 256 -11.91 -8.60 24.12
N SER A 257 -12.07 -9.66 23.33
CA SER A 257 -10.98 -10.50 22.79
C SER A 257 -10.92 -10.56 21.26
N ILE A 258 -11.72 -9.77 20.54
CA ILE A 258 -11.84 -9.83 19.07
C ILE A 258 -11.22 -8.57 18.45
N GLU A 259 -10.25 -8.75 17.55
CA GLU A 259 -9.69 -7.65 16.78
C GLU A 259 -10.69 -7.20 15.70
N VAL A 260 -11.30 -6.03 15.93
CA VAL A 260 -12.22 -5.41 14.96
C VAL A 260 -11.44 -4.45 14.07
N THR A 261 -11.46 -4.69 12.77
CA THR A 261 -10.79 -3.84 11.77
C THR A 261 -11.74 -2.72 11.31
N PRO A 262 -11.44 -1.43 11.55
CA PRO A 262 -12.17 -0.34 10.92
C PRO A 262 -12.03 -0.43 9.40
N PHE A 263 -13.14 -0.41 8.69
CA PHE A 263 -13.14 -0.54 7.24
C PHE A 263 -14.04 0.49 6.56
N CYS A 264 -13.41 1.27 5.71
CA CYS A 264 -13.99 2.06 4.64
C CYS A 264 -12.82 2.44 3.77
N LYS A 265 -12.78 2.06 2.49
CA LYS A 265 -11.68 2.57 1.67
C LYS A 265 -11.87 2.46 0.17
N TYR A 266 -11.59 3.58 -0.48
CA TYR A 266 -10.58 3.67 -1.55
C TYR A 266 -9.17 3.57 -0.91
N TYR A 267 -8.46 2.47 -1.09
CA TYR A 267 -7.18 2.26 -0.40
C TYR A 267 -6.01 3.06 -0.96
N LYS A 268 -5.30 3.74 -0.06
CA LYS A 268 -3.84 3.86 -0.12
C LYS A 268 -3.22 3.63 1.25
N GLU A 269 -2.26 2.74 1.34
CA GLU A 269 -1.27 2.73 2.42
C GLU A 269 0.01 2.09 1.88
N PHE A 270 1.13 2.66 2.27
CA PHE A 270 2.45 2.14 1.99
C PHE A 270 2.88 1.30 3.18
N ALA A 271 3.19 0.03 2.95
CA ALA A 271 3.90 -0.74 3.96
C ALA A 271 5.30 -0.14 4.13
N LYS A 272 5.60 0.42 5.31
CA LYS A 272 7.00 0.65 5.69
C LYS A 272 7.65 -0.71 5.84
N ARG A 273 8.64 -0.98 4.99
CA ARG A 273 9.51 -2.14 5.16
C ARG A 273 10.39 -1.89 6.39
N ASN A 274 10.12 -2.61 7.48
CA ASN A 274 11.04 -2.72 8.60
C ASN A 274 12.19 -3.66 8.18
N ILE A 275 13.16 -3.11 7.44
CA ILE A 275 14.39 -3.80 7.09
C ILE A 275 15.44 -3.43 8.13
N SER A 276 16.01 -4.43 8.79
CA SER A 276 17.20 -4.24 9.63
C SER A 276 18.41 -3.88 8.75
N GLU A 277 19.26 -2.97 9.19
CA GLU A 277 20.51 -2.69 8.48
C GLU A 277 21.44 -3.91 8.55
N SER A 278 22.13 -4.23 7.47
CA SER A 278 23.12 -5.32 7.43
C SER A 278 24.42 -4.80 6.83
N LYS A 279 25.54 -5.06 7.51
CA LYS A 279 26.86 -4.58 7.12
C LYS A 279 27.86 -5.74 7.15
N TRP A 280 28.62 -5.89 6.07
CA TRP A 280 29.71 -6.85 5.94
C TRP A 280 31.02 -6.11 5.67
N THR A 281 32.16 -6.67 6.08
CA THR A 281 33.47 -6.02 5.96
C THR A 281 34.51 -6.98 5.39
N PHE A 282 35.22 -6.51 4.36
CA PHE A 282 36.27 -7.23 3.65
C PHE A 282 37.58 -6.48 3.80
N HIS A 283 38.67 -7.18 4.11
CA HIS A 283 39.95 -6.56 4.42
C HIS A 283 40.97 -6.78 3.30
N PHE A 284 41.80 -5.77 3.05
CA PHE A 284 42.76 -5.79 1.95
C PHE A 284 44.19 -5.69 2.47
N GLU A 285 45.08 -6.45 1.83
CA GLU A 285 46.52 -6.30 2.05
C GLU A 285 47.04 -4.98 1.49
N SER A 286 48.23 -4.58 1.94
CA SER A 286 48.83 -3.31 1.54
C SER A 286 48.97 -3.22 0.01
N ASN A 287 48.57 -2.09 -0.58
CA ASN A 287 48.56 -1.81 -2.02
C ASN A 287 47.75 -2.81 -2.90
N LYS A 288 47.05 -3.79 -2.31
CA LYS A 288 46.19 -4.72 -3.06
C LYS A 288 44.79 -4.16 -3.22
N LYS A 289 44.18 -4.47 -4.37
CA LYS A 289 42.80 -4.07 -4.74
C LYS A 289 41.86 -5.22 -5.06
N GLU A 290 42.38 -6.43 -5.18
CA GLU A 290 41.59 -7.62 -5.49
C GLU A 290 41.08 -8.30 -4.21
N LEU A 291 39.88 -8.87 -4.31
CA LEU A 291 39.31 -9.72 -3.27
C LEU A 291 40.12 -11.01 -3.11
N SER A 292 40.27 -11.47 -1.87
CA SER A 292 40.85 -12.78 -1.59
C SER A 292 39.85 -13.91 -1.89
N ASN A 293 40.33 -15.14 -2.01
CA ASN A 293 39.46 -16.32 -2.15
C ASN A 293 38.51 -16.47 -0.95
N ASP A 294 38.97 -16.13 0.26
CA ASP A 294 38.13 -16.16 1.46
C ASP A 294 37.02 -15.10 1.40
N ASP A 295 37.30 -13.92 0.85
CA ASP A 295 36.28 -12.88 0.65
C ASP A 295 35.27 -13.27 -0.42
N HIS A 296 35.70 -13.95 -1.49
CA HIS A 296 34.80 -14.56 -2.46
C HIS A 296 33.86 -15.58 -1.80
N HIS A 297 34.36 -16.49 -0.97
CA HIS A 297 33.53 -17.44 -0.23
C HIS A 297 32.55 -16.77 0.74
N LYS A 298 32.95 -15.69 1.41
CA LYS A 298 32.04 -14.91 2.26
C LYS A 298 30.93 -14.25 1.46
N LEU A 299 31.27 -13.63 0.33
CA LEU A 299 30.27 -13.06 -0.58
C LEU A 299 29.33 -14.15 -1.11
N ASP A 300 29.86 -15.32 -1.45
CA ASP A 300 29.06 -16.46 -1.87
C ASP A 300 28.03 -16.88 -0.83
N ALA A 301 28.46 -17.09 0.42
CA ALA A 301 27.57 -17.44 1.51
C ALA A 301 26.44 -16.39 1.68
N ILE A 302 26.79 -15.09 1.69
CA ILE A 302 25.80 -14.01 1.87
C ILE A 302 24.68 -14.07 0.83
N PHE A 303 24.99 -14.29 -0.45
CA PHE A 303 24.01 -14.22 -1.53
C PHE A 303 23.39 -15.58 -1.88
N GLN A 304 24.03 -16.69 -1.55
CA GLN A 304 23.47 -18.04 -1.71
C GLN A 304 22.51 -18.39 -0.56
N ASP A 305 22.85 -18.04 0.68
CA ASP A 305 22.00 -18.34 1.85
C ASP A 305 20.69 -17.55 1.82
N ASN A 306 20.67 -16.40 1.16
CA ASN A 306 19.47 -15.61 0.95
C ASN A 306 19.43 -14.98 -0.45
N PRO A 307 18.76 -15.64 -1.42
CA PRO A 307 18.63 -15.12 -2.79
C PRO A 307 17.97 -13.73 -2.89
N LEU A 308 17.15 -13.32 -1.90
CA LEU A 308 16.57 -11.98 -1.87
C LEU A 308 17.65 -10.89 -1.75
N ASN A 309 18.85 -11.23 -1.27
CA ASN A 309 19.96 -10.29 -1.19
C ASN A 309 20.32 -9.70 -2.55
N ALA A 310 20.12 -10.42 -3.65
CA ALA A 310 20.36 -9.90 -5.00
C ALA A 310 19.37 -8.78 -5.42
N THR A 311 18.25 -8.63 -4.71
CA THR A 311 17.22 -7.62 -5.00
C THR A 311 17.41 -6.30 -4.26
N TYR A 312 18.23 -6.28 -3.20
CA TYR A 312 18.48 -5.08 -2.40
C TYR A 312 19.48 -4.14 -3.06
N CYS A 313 19.50 -2.89 -2.59
CA CYS A 313 20.54 -1.94 -2.91
C CYS A 313 21.66 -1.98 -1.85
N TYR A 314 22.90 -1.73 -2.28
CA TYR A 314 24.07 -1.74 -1.40
C TYR A 314 24.93 -0.50 -1.61
N LEU A 315 25.45 0.03 -0.51
CA LEU A 315 26.54 1.00 -0.49
C LEU A 315 27.85 0.27 -0.19
N ILE A 316 28.85 0.49 -1.05
CA ILE A 316 30.18 -0.12 -0.98
C ILE A 316 31.17 0.98 -0.60
N ASN A 317 31.56 1.01 0.68
CA ASN A 317 32.47 2.02 1.23
C ASN A 317 33.90 1.51 1.17
N GLY A 318 34.70 2.04 0.24
CA GLY A 318 36.13 1.79 0.14
C GLY A 318 36.92 2.65 1.10
N ASN A 319 37.85 2.04 1.85
CA ASN A 319 38.74 2.72 2.79
C ASN A 319 40.18 2.20 2.65
N THR A 320 41.13 3.07 2.96
CA THR A 320 42.56 2.72 3.08
C THR A 320 43.08 3.10 4.46
N ASP A 321 44.32 2.67 4.76
CA ASP A 321 45.09 3.31 5.82
C ASP A 321 45.65 4.66 5.31
N ASN A 322 46.39 5.38 6.15
CA ASN A 322 46.98 6.67 5.78
C ASN A 322 48.32 6.56 5.03
N SER A 323 48.73 5.37 4.59
CA SER A 323 50.01 5.18 3.91
C SER A 323 49.86 5.43 2.41
N GLY A 324 50.82 6.11 1.78
CA GLY A 324 50.81 6.39 0.34
C GLY A 324 50.02 7.62 -0.10
N ASN A 325 50.12 7.96 -1.38
CA ASN A 325 49.66 9.25 -1.93
C ASN A 325 48.33 9.15 -2.69
N GLU A 326 47.96 7.97 -3.19
CA GLU A 326 46.77 7.76 -4.04
C GLU A 326 45.67 6.97 -3.32
N ASN A 327 45.42 7.34 -2.06
CA ASN A 327 44.51 6.61 -1.18
C ASN A 327 43.06 6.63 -1.67
N GLU A 328 42.61 7.74 -2.25
CA GLU A 328 41.26 7.86 -2.81
C GLU A 328 41.04 6.87 -3.98
N LEU A 329 41.94 6.88 -4.97
CA LEU A 329 41.88 5.97 -6.12
C LEU A 329 41.95 4.50 -5.69
N LEU A 330 42.86 4.15 -4.77
CA LEU A 330 42.98 2.78 -4.26
C LEU A 330 41.70 2.33 -3.54
N SER A 331 41.08 3.22 -2.76
CA SER A 331 39.82 2.91 -2.09
C SER A 331 38.68 2.68 -3.09
N GLN A 332 38.65 3.45 -4.19
CA GLN A 332 37.68 3.30 -5.26
C GLN A 332 37.86 1.98 -6.02
N ASP A 333 39.09 1.63 -6.35
CA ASP A 333 39.44 0.38 -7.03
C ASP A 333 39.00 -0.86 -6.22
N ARG A 334 39.22 -0.85 -4.90
CA ARG A 334 38.76 -1.91 -3.99
C ARG A 334 37.24 -2.05 -3.98
N ALA A 335 36.53 -0.93 -3.84
CA ALA A 335 35.07 -0.93 -3.88
C ALA A 335 34.54 -1.42 -5.25
N MET A 336 35.22 -1.07 -6.34
CA MET A 336 34.90 -1.54 -7.68
C MET A 336 35.13 -3.05 -7.85
N SER A 337 36.14 -3.64 -7.21
CA SER A 337 36.37 -5.09 -7.22
C SER A 337 35.16 -5.84 -6.63
N VAL A 338 34.66 -5.40 -5.46
CA VAL A 338 33.43 -5.94 -4.86
C VAL A 338 32.23 -5.76 -5.78
N LYS A 339 32.04 -4.54 -6.34
CA LYS A 339 30.93 -4.25 -7.26
C LYS A 339 30.93 -5.18 -8.48
N ARG A 340 32.08 -5.34 -9.14
CA ARG A 340 32.23 -6.21 -10.32
C ARG A 340 31.93 -7.66 -10.00
N TYR A 341 32.39 -8.15 -8.85
CA TYR A 341 32.11 -9.51 -8.41
C TYR A 341 30.61 -9.76 -8.25
N LEU A 342 29.92 -8.85 -7.55
CA LEU A 342 28.47 -8.90 -7.33
C LEU A 342 27.67 -8.87 -8.65
N MET A 343 28.06 -7.99 -9.57
CA MET A 343 27.43 -7.90 -10.90
C MET A 343 27.67 -9.16 -11.74
N GLY A 344 28.90 -9.65 -11.78
CA GLY A 344 29.28 -10.78 -12.63
C GLY A 344 28.69 -12.11 -12.15
N LYS A 345 28.75 -12.37 -10.85
CA LYS A 345 28.35 -13.67 -10.28
C LYS A 345 26.87 -13.75 -9.95
N PHE A 346 26.32 -12.72 -9.31
CA PHE A 346 24.93 -12.70 -8.85
C PHE A 346 23.99 -11.90 -9.75
N GLN A 347 24.50 -11.36 -10.87
CA GLN A 347 23.72 -10.58 -11.85
C GLN A 347 22.99 -9.39 -11.21
N ILE A 348 23.55 -8.84 -10.12
CA ILE A 348 22.98 -7.68 -9.44
C ILE A 348 23.08 -6.48 -10.37
N PRO A 349 21.97 -5.79 -10.68
CA PRO A 349 22.01 -4.66 -11.58
C PRO A 349 22.92 -3.55 -11.06
N GLU A 350 23.64 -2.87 -11.95
CA GLU A 350 24.58 -1.81 -11.57
C GLU A 350 23.93 -0.69 -10.74
N PHE A 351 22.66 -0.37 -11.03
CA PHE A 351 21.94 0.68 -10.31
C PHE A 351 21.62 0.32 -8.85
N ASN A 352 21.71 -0.95 -8.46
CA ASN A 352 21.60 -1.38 -7.06
C ASN A 352 22.90 -1.16 -6.26
N LEU A 353 24.03 -0.88 -6.92
CA LEU A 353 25.35 -0.83 -6.29
C LEU A 353 25.94 0.59 -6.33
N PHE A 354 26.11 1.17 -5.15
CA PHE A 354 26.69 2.49 -4.93
C PHE A 354 28.10 2.35 -4.38
N ILE A 355 29.02 3.21 -4.84
CA ILE A 355 30.40 3.24 -4.33
C ILE A 355 30.62 4.58 -3.63
N ASN A 356 31.23 4.53 -2.46
CA ASN A 356 31.84 5.67 -1.81
C ASN A 356 33.32 5.38 -1.58
N ALA A 357 34.19 6.30 -2.02
CA ALA A 357 35.63 6.16 -1.88
C ALA A 357 36.11 7.16 -0.83
N HIS A 358 36.44 6.69 0.37
CA HIS A 358 36.83 7.56 1.47
C HIS A 358 38.34 7.82 1.52
N GLY A 359 39.14 7.09 0.75
CA GLY A 359 40.58 7.02 0.95
C GLY A 359 40.91 6.74 2.42
N SER A 360 41.77 7.57 3.01
CA SER A 360 42.23 7.44 4.40
C SER A 360 41.42 8.26 5.41
N THR A 361 40.36 8.94 4.98
CA THR A 361 39.66 9.97 5.78
C THR A 361 38.71 9.43 6.85
N LYS A 362 38.39 8.12 6.82
CA LYS A 362 37.49 7.45 7.77
C LYS A 362 38.17 6.25 8.47
N PRO A 363 39.25 6.49 9.25
CA PRO A 363 39.91 5.43 10.00
C PRO A 363 39.02 4.91 11.14
N ILE A 364 39.03 3.59 11.36
CA ILE A 364 38.35 2.94 12.49
C ILE A 364 39.34 2.47 13.55
N SER A 365 40.63 2.55 13.27
CA SER A 365 41.71 2.16 14.18
C SER A 365 42.96 3.03 13.99
N ASN A 366 43.92 2.90 14.91
CA ASN A 366 45.13 3.70 14.94
C ASN A 366 46.10 3.32 13.81
N ASN A 367 46.29 4.23 12.85
CA ASN A 367 47.19 4.09 11.70
C ASN A 367 48.68 3.96 12.07
N ASN A 368 49.07 4.24 13.32
CA ASN A 368 50.46 4.09 13.74
C ASN A 368 50.84 2.62 14.01
N THR A 369 49.87 1.72 14.13
CA THR A 369 50.10 0.29 14.40
C THR A 369 49.84 -0.57 13.15
N ASN A 370 50.57 -1.68 12.99
CA ASN A 370 50.32 -2.64 11.91
C ASN A 370 48.88 -3.19 11.94
N VAL A 371 48.39 -3.50 13.14
CA VAL A 371 47.03 -4.01 13.36
C VAL A 371 45.98 -2.97 12.95
N GLY A 372 46.14 -1.72 13.38
CA GLY A 372 45.20 -0.66 13.04
C GLY A 372 45.21 -0.29 11.56
N ARG A 373 46.38 -0.29 10.89
CA ARG A 373 46.45 -0.13 9.43
C ARG A 373 45.71 -1.26 8.71
N LYS A 374 45.88 -2.51 9.14
CA LYS A 374 45.15 -3.65 8.55
C LYS A 374 43.63 -3.50 8.71
N ALA A 375 43.16 -3.06 9.88
CA ALA A 375 41.74 -2.78 10.09
C ALA A 375 41.22 -1.63 9.21
N ASN A 376 42.02 -0.59 8.96
CA ASN A 376 41.61 0.55 8.14
C ASN A 376 41.52 0.23 6.63
N ARG A 377 42.36 -0.68 6.12
CA ARG A 377 42.29 -1.18 4.73
C ARG A 377 41.12 -2.13 4.53
N ARG A 378 39.93 -1.58 4.36
CA ARG A 378 38.68 -2.34 4.28
C ARG A 378 37.72 -1.83 3.23
N VAL A 379 36.85 -2.71 2.75
CA VAL A 379 35.61 -2.36 2.08
C VAL A 379 34.45 -2.80 2.95
N GLU A 380 33.50 -1.90 3.16
CA GLU A 380 32.25 -2.21 3.86
C GLU A 380 31.13 -2.31 2.83
N LEU A 381 30.42 -3.44 2.82
CA LEU A 381 29.20 -3.63 2.04
C LEU A 381 28.02 -3.41 2.98
N VAL A 382 27.26 -2.34 2.76
CA VAL A 382 26.13 -1.96 3.60
C VAL A 382 24.85 -2.15 2.80
N ARG A 383 23.93 -3.00 3.29
CA ARG A 383 22.59 -3.13 2.73
C ARG A 383 21.82 -1.86 3.05
N LEU A 384 21.32 -1.20 2.01
CA LEU A 384 20.52 0.00 2.13
C LEU A 384 19.04 -0.36 2.28
N ASN A 385 18.33 0.38 3.13
CA ASN A 385 16.87 0.39 3.13
C ASN A 385 16.36 1.32 2.01
N LEU A 386 16.78 1.00 0.78
CA LEU A 386 16.49 1.77 -0.41
C LEU A 386 15.73 0.89 -1.39
N ASP A 387 14.61 1.38 -1.93
CA ASP A 387 13.95 0.70 -3.03
C ASP A 387 14.67 0.96 -4.36
N VAL A 388 14.53 0.01 -5.29
CA VAL A 388 15.19 0.06 -6.60
C VAL A 388 14.82 1.34 -7.37
N SER A 389 13.59 1.84 -7.22
CA SER A 389 13.15 3.04 -7.90
C SER A 389 13.93 4.27 -7.42
N SER A 390 14.12 4.41 -6.10
CA SER A 390 14.94 5.46 -5.52
C SER A 390 16.39 5.39 -5.99
N ALA A 391 16.93 4.17 -6.12
CA ALA A 391 18.27 3.96 -6.63
C ALA A 391 18.44 4.45 -8.09
N ILE A 392 17.45 4.19 -8.95
CA ILE A 392 17.43 4.68 -10.34
C ILE A 392 17.32 6.22 -10.38
N TYR A 393 16.46 6.81 -9.55
CA TYR A 393 16.32 8.27 -9.46
C TYR A 393 17.63 8.94 -9.05
N ARG A 394 18.30 8.39 -8.04
CA ARG A 394 19.61 8.85 -7.59
C ARG A 394 20.65 8.86 -8.72
N LYS A 395 20.70 7.78 -9.53
CA LYS A 395 21.58 7.73 -10.70
C LYS A 395 21.24 8.81 -11.72
N ALA A 396 19.96 9.10 -11.93
CA ALA A 396 19.53 10.20 -12.81
C ALA A 396 20.07 11.55 -12.33
N LEU A 397 19.98 11.84 -11.02
CA LEU A 397 20.52 13.06 -10.43
C LEU A 397 22.05 13.13 -10.51
N MET A 398 22.74 12.01 -10.28
CA MET A 398 24.21 11.93 -10.44
C MET A 398 24.63 12.26 -11.87
N SER A 399 23.99 11.65 -12.87
CA SER A 399 24.24 11.95 -14.29
C SER A 399 23.96 13.43 -14.61
N LEU A 400 22.88 14.00 -14.06
CA LEU A 400 22.55 15.41 -14.26
C LEU A 400 23.59 16.34 -13.63
N ASN A 401 24.14 15.99 -12.46
CA ASN A 401 25.21 16.73 -11.80
C ASN A 401 26.53 16.66 -12.60
N GLN A 402 26.78 15.55 -13.27
CA GLN A 402 27.90 15.37 -14.21
C GLN A 402 27.65 16.02 -15.58
N ASN A 403 26.51 16.71 -15.76
CA ASN A 403 26.04 17.28 -17.04
C ASN A 403 25.84 16.25 -18.17
N ASP A 404 25.70 14.96 -17.84
CA ASP A 404 25.30 13.90 -18.79
C ASP A 404 23.77 13.83 -18.87
N ILE A 405 23.20 14.76 -19.64
CA ILE A 405 21.74 14.84 -19.82
C ILE A 405 21.16 13.60 -20.50
N PRO A 406 21.75 13.02 -21.56
CA PRO A 406 21.24 11.79 -22.17
C PRO A 406 21.13 10.62 -21.18
N ALA A 407 22.15 10.39 -20.35
CA ALA A 407 22.08 9.35 -19.32
C ALA A 407 21.04 9.69 -18.25
N ALA A 408 21.00 10.94 -17.78
CA ALA A 408 20.00 11.37 -16.79
C ALA A 408 18.56 11.13 -17.29
N VAL A 409 18.25 11.54 -18.52
CA VAL A 409 16.93 11.34 -19.14
C VAL A 409 16.63 9.85 -19.32
N SER A 410 17.62 9.02 -19.69
CA SER A 410 17.47 7.56 -19.76
C SER A 410 17.08 6.97 -18.40
N TYR A 411 17.75 7.37 -17.32
CA TYR A 411 17.42 6.93 -15.96
C TYR A 411 16.07 7.46 -15.49
N PHE A 412 15.71 8.73 -15.73
CA PHE A 412 14.37 9.24 -15.39
C PHE A 412 13.26 8.47 -16.10
N ASN A 413 13.47 8.08 -17.36
CA ASN A 413 12.51 7.24 -18.07
C ASN A 413 12.35 5.86 -17.43
N LYS A 414 13.45 5.20 -17.04
CA LYS A 414 13.40 3.93 -16.32
C LYS A 414 12.72 4.08 -14.96
N TRP A 415 13.04 5.14 -14.23
CA TRP A 415 12.42 5.46 -12.95
C TRP A 415 10.91 5.66 -13.09
N LEU A 416 10.46 6.42 -14.09
CA LEU A 416 9.03 6.64 -14.34
C LEU A 416 8.27 5.34 -14.60
N ILE A 417 8.89 4.31 -15.14
CA ILE A 417 8.24 2.99 -15.30
C ILE A 417 8.00 2.33 -13.93
N SER A 418 8.90 2.54 -12.99
CA SER A 418 8.92 1.88 -11.67
C SER A 418 8.11 2.56 -10.55
N VAL A 419 7.64 3.80 -10.76
CA VAL A 419 6.93 4.56 -9.72
C VAL A 419 5.49 4.91 -10.06
N ASN A 420 4.67 5.10 -9.03
CA ASN A 420 3.31 5.61 -9.18
C ASN A 420 3.30 7.14 -9.43
N HIS A 421 2.12 7.69 -9.74
CA HIS A 421 1.92 9.12 -9.97
C HIS A 421 2.41 9.99 -8.81
N GLU A 422 2.21 9.54 -7.57
CA GLU A 422 2.54 10.34 -6.38
C GLU A 422 4.04 10.60 -6.20
N ARG A 423 4.88 9.60 -6.50
CA ARG A 423 6.34 9.78 -6.55
C ARG A 423 6.77 10.49 -7.83
N ALA A 424 6.08 10.23 -8.95
CA ALA A 424 6.40 10.79 -10.25
C ALA A 424 6.27 12.32 -10.28
N ILE A 425 5.21 12.88 -9.68
CA ILE A 425 4.97 14.33 -9.69
C ILE A 425 6.00 15.12 -8.89
N LEU A 426 6.59 14.53 -7.85
CA LEU A 426 7.64 15.18 -7.04
C LEU A 426 8.84 15.62 -7.89
N PHE A 427 9.12 14.93 -9.01
CA PHE A 427 10.15 15.34 -9.96
C PHE A 427 9.98 16.79 -10.46
N LEU A 428 8.74 17.28 -10.59
CA LEU A 428 8.45 18.65 -11.04
C LEU A 428 8.81 19.70 -9.98
N PHE A 429 8.84 19.27 -8.72
CA PHE A 429 9.08 20.12 -7.55
C PHE A 429 10.47 19.92 -6.93
N ASP A 430 11.22 18.90 -7.38
CA ASP A 430 12.60 18.65 -6.95
C ASP A 430 13.53 19.75 -7.49
N PRO A 431 14.22 20.52 -6.61
CA PRO A 431 15.13 21.57 -7.04
C PRO A 431 16.35 21.04 -7.81
N HIS A 432 16.72 19.77 -7.67
CA HIS A 432 17.85 19.19 -8.38
C HIS A 432 17.55 18.97 -9.88
N THR A 433 16.27 18.94 -10.26
CA THR A 433 15.84 18.77 -11.66
C THR A 433 15.75 20.09 -12.42
N GLU A 434 16.06 21.22 -11.79
CA GLU A 434 15.91 22.57 -12.35
C GLU A 434 16.65 22.74 -13.69
N LYS A 435 17.86 22.19 -13.80
CA LYS A 435 18.64 22.20 -15.06
C LYS A 435 17.88 21.59 -16.23
N LEU A 436 17.02 20.60 -15.96
CA LEU A 436 16.27 19.90 -16.98
C LEU A 436 15.03 20.68 -17.42
N LYS A 437 14.45 21.56 -16.58
CA LYS A 437 13.22 22.32 -16.90
C LYS A 437 13.29 23.12 -18.20
N PHE A 438 14.49 23.58 -18.56
CA PHE A 438 14.76 24.35 -19.77
C PHE A 438 15.17 23.47 -20.98
N HIS A 439 15.35 22.17 -20.79
CA HIS A 439 15.74 21.23 -21.84
C HIS A 439 14.51 20.61 -22.52
N PRO A 440 14.53 20.35 -23.85
CA PRO A 440 13.37 19.78 -24.57
C PRO A 440 12.83 18.47 -23.99
N SER A 441 13.72 17.61 -23.46
CA SER A 441 13.33 16.33 -22.84
C SER A 441 12.42 16.47 -21.62
N TYR A 442 12.39 17.62 -20.95
CA TYR A 442 11.51 17.85 -19.81
C TYR A 442 10.04 17.78 -20.19
N GLN A 443 9.66 18.28 -21.37
CA GLN A 443 8.27 18.24 -21.83
C GLN A 443 7.80 16.80 -22.08
N ASP A 444 8.69 15.93 -22.58
CA ASP A 444 8.40 14.50 -22.73
C ASP A 444 8.23 13.80 -21.37
N LEU A 445 9.11 14.10 -20.40
CA LEU A 445 8.98 13.57 -19.04
C LEU A 445 7.70 14.08 -18.36
N LEU A 446 7.36 15.36 -18.48
CA LEU A 446 6.12 15.95 -17.97
C LEU A 446 4.90 15.25 -18.57
N LYS A 447 4.89 15.00 -19.89
CA LYS A 447 3.80 14.27 -20.56
C LYS A 447 3.64 12.86 -20.00
N LYS A 448 4.75 12.17 -19.73
CA LYS A 448 4.75 10.83 -19.10
C LYS A 448 4.24 10.87 -17.66
N ILE A 449 4.59 11.90 -16.88
CA ILE A 449 4.07 12.12 -15.53
C ILE A 449 2.56 12.35 -15.56
N LYS A 450 2.07 13.26 -16.41
CA LYS A 450 0.63 13.54 -16.56
C LYS A 450 -0.17 12.30 -16.95
N ARG A 451 0.35 11.48 -17.87
CA ARG A 451 -0.27 10.21 -18.27
C ARG A 451 -0.52 9.24 -17.11
N LYS A 452 0.26 9.30 -16.01
CA LYS A 452 0.04 8.45 -14.85
C LYS A 452 -1.26 8.77 -14.09
N TYR A 453 -1.89 9.91 -14.35
CA TYR A 453 -3.18 10.28 -13.77
C TYR A 453 -4.38 9.81 -14.62
N SER A 454 -4.15 9.13 -15.76
CA SER A 454 -5.22 8.66 -16.65
C SER A 454 -6.15 7.62 -16.04
N MET A 455 -5.77 7.06 -14.89
CA MET A 455 -6.56 6.10 -14.11
C MET A 455 -7.67 6.75 -13.28
N TYR A 456 -7.66 8.08 -13.17
CA TYR A 456 -8.69 8.83 -12.46
C TYR A 456 -9.80 9.28 -13.42
N ASN A 457 -11.03 9.44 -12.91
CA ASN A 457 -12.15 9.92 -13.75
C ASN A 457 -11.91 11.33 -14.29
N LYS A 458 -11.11 12.14 -13.59
CA LYS A 458 -10.76 13.51 -14.01
C LYS A 458 -9.23 13.71 -14.00
N PRO A 459 -8.50 13.16 -14.99
CA PRO A 459 -7.04 13.12 -14.98
C PRO A 459 -6.35 14.48 -14.86
N ASP A 460 -6.85 15.49 -15.57
CA ASP A 460 -6.26 16.84 -15.57
C ASP A 460 -6.49 17.56 -14.24
N GLU A 461 -7.70 17.42 -13.66
CA GLU A 461 -8.03 17.94 -12.34
C GLU A 461 -7.20 17.23 -11.25
N ALA A 462 -7.04 15.90 -11.36
CA ALA A 462 -6.22 15.10 -10.47
C ALA A 462 -4.75 15.58 -10.45
N PHE A 463 -4.14 15.73 -11.64
CA PHE A 463 -2.78 16.23 -11.77
C PHE A 463 -2.64 17.65 -11.22
N TYR A 464 -3.62 18.52 -11.51
CA TYR A 464 -3.62 19.89 -11.03
C TYR A 464 -3.68 19.95 -9.50
N LEU A 465 -4.64 19.28 -8.88
CA LEU A 465 -4.81 19.30 -7.42
C LEU A 465 -3.67 18.61 -6.66
N ASP A 466 -3.07 17.56 -7.22
CA ASP A 466 -1.88 16.93 -6.63
C ASP A 466 -0.63 17.83 -6.77
N SER A 467 -0.55 18.65 -7.84
CA SER A 467 0.45 19.71 -7.96
C SER A 467 0.28 20.77 -6.88
N ILE A 468 -0.98 21.13 -6.58
CA ILE A 468 -1.31 22.06 -5.50
C ILE A 468 -0.90 21.49 -4.14
N TYR A 469 -1.14 20.20 -3.87
CA TYR A 469 -0.63 19.54 -2.66
C TYR A 469 0.89 19.73 -2.51
N CYS A 470 1.65 19.48 -3.58
CA CYS A 470 3.11 19.64 -3.56
C CYS A 470 3.54 21.08 -3.29
N LEU A 471 2.80 22.06 -3.80
CA LEU A 471 3.02 23.48 -3.51
C LEU A 471 2.72 23.79 -2.03
N ASP A 472 1.54 23.44 -1.53
CA ASP A 472 1.15 23.66 -0.13
C ASP A 472 2.15 23.05 0.87
N GLN A 473 2.67 21.87 0.54
CA GLN A 473 3.63 21.15 1.38
C GLN A 473 5.10 21.53 1.16
N LYS A 474 5.40 22.45 0.22
CA LYS A 474 6.77 22.83 -0.18
C LYS A 474 7.69 23.14 1.01
N TYR A 475 7.20 23.94 1.96
CA TYR A 475 7.97 24.37 3.14
C TYR A 475 7.69 23.54 4.40
N ARG A 476 6.97 22.41 4.26
CA ARG A 476 6.50 21.58 5.37
C ARG A 476 7.04 20.16 5.26
N THR A 477 6.53 19.36 4.32
CA THR A 477 6.87 17.95 4.19
C THR A 477 7.55 17.59 2.87
N LEU A 478 7.55 18.47 1.86
CA LEU A 478 8.03 18.14 0.52
C LEU A 478 9.47 17.62 0.51
N CYS A 479 10.38 18.19 1.31
CA CYS A 479 11.75 17.69 1.40
C CYS A 479 11.81 16.26 1.96
N PHE A 480 10.93 15.92 2.91
CA PHE A 480 10.81 14.55 3.41
C PHE A 480 10.28 13.62 2.32
N ASP A 481 9.26 14.03 1.57
CA ASP A 481 8.72 13.25 0.45
C ASP A 481 9.79 13.03 -0.64
N LEU A 482 10.67 14.01 -0.85
CA LEU A 482 11.82 13.91 -1.76
C LEU A 482 12.91 12.96 -1.25
N LYS A 483 13.10 12.77 0.07
CA LYS A 483 14.06 11.77 0.60
C LYS A 483 13.79 10.39 0.03
N GLU A 484 12.51 10.02 -0.06
CA GLU A 484 12.10 8.73 -0.61
C GLU A 484 12.46 8.60 -2.09
N ASN A 485 12.31 9.65 -2.90
CA ASN A 485 12.75 9.64 -4.30
C ASN A 485 14.28 9.62 -4.44
N ILE A 486 14.98 10.51 -3.76
CA ILE A 486 16.45 10.67 -3.87
C ILE A 486 17.18 9.44 -3.35
N GLY A 487 16.61 8.75 -2.37
CA GLY A 487 17.28 7.64 -1.73
C GLY A 487 18.40 8.12 -0.82
N TYR A 488 18.01 8.81 0.24
CA TYR A 488 18.92 9.34 1.25
C TYR A 488 19.82 8.24 1.83
N LEU A 489 21.14 8.43 1.75
CA LEU A 489 22.12 7.44 2.21
C LEU A 489 22.68 7.73 3.61
N ASP A 490 23.06 8.98 3.90
CA ASP A 490 23.54 9.43 5.22
C ASP A 490 23.68 10.97 5.30
N ASN A 491 24.17 11.48 6.44
CA ASN A 491 24.38 12.92 6.68
C ASN A 491 25.44 13.58 5.77
N ASN A 492 26.26 12.81 5.05
CA ASN A 492 27.25 13.34 4.11
C ASN A 492 26.75 13.30 2.66
N ASP A 493 25.50 12.91 2.44
CA ASP A 493 24.90 12.78 1.13
C ASP A 493 24.75 14.15 0.45
N THR A 494 25.70 14.48 -0.43
CA THR A 494 25.72 15.74 -1.16
C THR A 494 24.58 15.89 -2.17
N LEU A 495 23.93 14.79 -2.56
CA LEU A 495 22.74 14.82 -3.42
C LEU A 495 21.47 15.15 -2.61
N TYR A 496 21.49 14.94 -1.30
CA TYR A 496 20.38 15.26 -0.42
C TYR A 496 20.62 16.62 0.26
N LYS A 497 20.47 17.71 -0.52
CA LYS A 497 20.42 19.07 0.01
C LYS A 497 19.10 19.74 -0.38
N CYS A 498 18.03 19.36 0.30
CA CYS A 498 16.74 20.01 0.15
C CYS A 498 16.56 21.04 1.27
N SER A 499 16.85 22.31 0.98
CA SER A 499 16.61 23.42 1.89
C SER A 499 15.66 24.44 1.23
N TYR A 500 14.41 24.45 1.67
CA TYR A 500 13.52 25.57 1.40
C TYR A 500 13.54 26.50 2.61
N ASN A 501 14.39 27.52 2.58
CA ASN A 501 14.43 28.53 3.65
C ASN A 501 13.09 29.26 3.69
N LEU A 502 12.42 29.24 4.84
CA LEU A 502 11.18 30.00 5.00
C LEU A 502 11.07 30.66 6.37
N ASN A 503 10.72 31.94 6.33
CA ASN A 503 10.29 32.73 7.49
C ASN A 503 8.81 32.42 7.80
N LEU A 504 8.46 32.21 9.06
CA LEU A 504 7.07 31.97 9.51
C LEU A 504 6.11 33.07 9.04
N ASN A 505 6.55 34.33 8.98
CA ASN A 505 5.71 35.44 8.50
C ASN A 505 5.37 35.33 7.00
N TYR A 506 6.16 34.57 6.23
CA TYR A 506 5.91 34.35 4.80
C TYR A 506 4.96 33.16 4.57
N LEU A 507 4.81 32.23 5.52
CA LEU A 507 3.90 31.09 5.39
C LEU A 507 2.46 31.55 5.17
N GLU A 508 1.98 32.50 5.98
CA GLU A 508 0.60 32.97 5.88
C GLU A 508 0.31 33.61 4.52
N THR A 509 1.26 34.39 4.00
CA THR A 509 1.16 34.99 2.66
C THR A 509 1.19 33.91 1.58
N TYR A 510 2.04 32.90 1.72
CA TYR A 510 2.14 31.77 0.80
C TYR A 510 0.86 30.93 0.78
N ASP A 511 0.33 30.55 1.95
CA ASP A 511 -0.91 29.81 2.09
C ASP A 511 -2.09 30.59 1.46
N ALA A 512 -2.12 31.92 1.65
CA ALA A 512 -3.11 32.78 0.99
C ALA A 512 -2.97 32.81 -0.55
N GLN A 513 -1.75 32.69 -1.09
CA GLN A 513 -1.52 32.58 -2.54
C GLN A 513 -1.99 31.22 -3.07
N VAL A 514 -1.62 30.12 -2.40
CA VAL A 514 -2.05 28.76 -2.78
C VAL A 514 -3.57 28.64 -2.72
N LYS A 515 -4.21 29.17 -1.67
CA LYS A 515 -5.68 29.23 -1.56
C LYS A 515 -6.33 29.90 -2.77
N LYS A 516 -5.76 31.00 -3.27
CA LYS A 516 -6.31 31.72 -4.45
C LYS A 516 -6.22 30.93 -5.75
N LEU A 517 -5.26 30.01 -5.89
CA LEU A 517 -5.15 29.17 -7.08
C LEU A 517 -6.34 28.22 -7.20
N VAL A 518 -6.79 27.67 -6.08
CA VAL A 518 -7.84 26.64 -6.02
C VAL A 518 -9.23 27.21 -5.80
N PHE A 519 -9.34 28.22 -4.94
CA PHE A 519 -10.59 28.86 -4.55
C PHE A 519 -10.61 30.32 -5.00
N PRO A 520 -10.62 30.60 -6.33
CA PRO A 520 -10.65 31.97 -6.82
C PRO A 520 -11.95 32.65 -6.39
N LYS A 521 -11.85 33.95 -6.07
CA LYS A 521 -13.00 34.75 -5.64
C LYS A 521 -14.12 34.66 -6.69
N GLY A 522 -15.31 34.24 -6.26
CA GLY A 522 -16.51 34.17 -7.10
C GLY A 522 -16.83 32.80 -7.71
N ASN A 523 -15.98 31.78 -7.52
CA ASN A 523 -16.35 30.43 -7.95
C ASN A 523 -17.25 29.77 -6.91
N HIS A 524 -18.53 29.62 -7.27
CA HIS A 524 -19.58 29.03 -6.45
C HIS A 524 -19.60 27.51 -6.51
N ASP A 525 -18.46 26.86 -6.81
CA ASP A 525 -18.44 25.42 -6.97
C ASP A 525 -18.85 24.76 -5.63
N THR A 526 -20.02 24.12 -5.66
CA THR A 526 -20.68 23.47 -4.54
C THR A 526 -20.26 22.00 -4.41
N ASN A 527 -19.29 21.56 -5.21
CA ASN A 527 -18.79 20.20 -5.19
C ASN A 527 -17.36 20.14 -4.64
N PHE A 528 -17.16 19.30 -3.63
CA PHE A 528 -15.84 18.96 -3.12
C PHE A 528 -15.32 17.70 -3.84
N PRO A 529 -14.10 17.71 -4.41
CA PRO A 529 -13.59 16.58 -5.19
C PRO A 529 -13.58 15.26 -4.41
N LYS A 530 -13.92 14.19 -5.12
CA LYS A 530 -13.96 12.82 -4.60
C LYS A 530 -12.63 12.13 -4.85
N ILE A 531 -12.24 11.23 -3.95
CA ILE A 531 -11.00 10.47 -4.07
C ILE A 531 -10.93 9.69 -5.40
N ARG A 532 -12.03 9.07 -5.85
CA ARG A 532 -12.06 8.36 -7.14
C ARG A 532 -11.78 9.25 -8.35
N ASP A 533 -12.12 10.54 -8.24
CA ASP A 533 -12.03 11.48 -9.36
C ASP A 533 -10.64 12.09 -9.47
N VAL A 534 -9.97 12.32 -8.34
CA VAL A 534 -8.72 13.11 -8.29
C VAL A 534 -7.59 12.49 -7.47
N GLY A 535 -7.86 11.41 -6.73
CA GLY A 535 -6.91 10.74 -5.84
C GLY A 535 -6.91 11.29 -4.41
N SER A 536 -6.47 10.45 -3.47
CA SER A 536 -6.51 10.77 -2.05
C SER A 536 -5.59 11.91 -1.63
N ARG A 537 -4.41 12.03 -2.25
CA ARG A 537 -3.46 13.08 -1.92
C ARG A 537 -3.91 14.46 -2.42
N ALA A 538 -4.56 14.50 -3.59
CA ALA A 538 -5.22 15.70 -4.09
C ALA A 538 -6.32 16.19 -3.13
N VAL A 539 -7.20 15.27 -2.69
CA VAL A 539 -8.23 15.58 -1.67
C VAL A 539 -7.58 16.06 -0.38
N GLN A 540 -6.50 15.43 0.09
CA GLN A 540 -5.76 15.87 1.27
C GLN A 540 -5.19 17.28 1.12
N GLY A 541 -4.67 17.64 -0.06
CA GLY A 541 -4.17 18.99 -0.34
C GLY A 541 -5.23 20.06 -0.15
N LEU A 542 -6.47 19.80 -0.58
CA LEU A 542 -7.60 20.69 -0.36
C LEU A 542 -7.93 20.84 1.12
N ILE A 543 -7.94 19.74 1.87
CA ILE A 543 -8.18 19.75 3.33
C ILE A 543 -7.09 20.55 4.06
N ASN A 544 -5.83 20.38 3.66
CA ASN A 544 -4.71 21.15 4.25
C ASN A 544 -4.92 22.65 4.03
N ILE A 545 -5.24 23.08 2.81
CA ILE A 545 -5.53 24.49 2.48
C ILE A 545 -6.70 25.03 3.31
N LEU A 546 -7.78 24.25 3.47
CA LEU A 546 -8.91 24.61 4.33
C LEU A 546 -8.46 24.77 5.79
N SER A 547 -7.64 23.85 6.30
CA SER A 547 -7.18 23.84 7.69
C SER A 547 -6.22 24.99 8.03
N HIS A 548 -5.51 25.52 7.02
CA HIS A 548 -4.65 26.71 7.14
C HIS A 548 -5.46 28.03 7.21
N SER A 549 -6.76 28.00 6.85
CA SER A 549 -7.62 29.19 6.88
C SER A 549 -8.05 29.56 8.31
N ASN A 550 -8.07 30.86 8.60
CA ASN A 550 -8.70 31.42 9.81
C ASN A 550 -10.13 31.96 9.56
N ASP A 551 -10.58 31.93 8.30
CA ASP A 551 -11.96 32.28 7.93
C ASP A 551 -12.89 31.10 8.19
N THR A 552 -13.71 31.19 9.25
CA THR A 552 -14.64 30.11 9.64
C THR A 552 -15.77 29.95 8.64
N LEU A 553 -16.26 31.03 8.01
CA LEU A 553 -17.35 30.94 7.02
C LEU A 553 -16.87 30.18 5.77
N PHE A 554 -15.62 30.38 5.40
CA PHE A 554 -14.99 29.62 4.33
C PHE A 554 -14.89 28.13 4.64
N ILE A 555 -14.50 27.74 5.86
CA ILE A 555 -14.44 26.32 6.26
C ILE A 555 -15.85 25.72 6.36
N ASP A 556 -16.77 26.42 7.05
CA ASP A 556 -18.17 26.00 7.26
C ASP A 556 -18.88 25.72 5.92
N LYS A 557 -18.53 26.44 4.84
CA LYS A 557 -19.06 26.19 3.49
C LYS A 557 -18.76 24.78 2.96
N TYR A 558 -17.56 24.25 3.22
CA TYR A 558 -17.13 22.95 2.66
C TYR A 558 -17.35 21.78 3.61
N LEU A 559 -17.55 22.05 4.89
CA LEU A 559 -17.64 21.04 5.93
C LEU A 559 -18.74 19.99 5.68
N PRO A 560 -19.97 20.34 5.26
CA PRO A 560 -21.01 19.35 4.91
C PRO A 560 -20.65 18.49 3.70
N LEU A 561 -19.90 19.03 2.73
CA LEU A 561 -19.48 18.29 1.54
C LEU A 561 -18.39 17.28 1.88
N VAL A 562 -17.45 17.66 2.76
CA VAL A 562 -16.43 16.76 3.28
C VAL A 562 -17.09 15.63 4.08
N GLU A 563 -18.08 15.95 4.92
CA GLU A 563 -18.87 14.96 5.68
C GLU A 563 -19.57 13.97 4.76
N GLN A 564 -20.28 14.47 3.74
CA GLN A 564 -20.95 13.64 2.76
C GLN A 564 -19.96 12.71 2.05
N ASN A 565 -18.79 13.22 1.67
CA ASN A 565 -17.73 12.40 1.08
C ASN A 565 -17.19 11.35 2.07
N CYS A 566 -17.06 11.66 3.36
CA CYS A 566 -16.69 10.66 4.38
C CYS A 566 -17.72 9.53 4.48
N MET A 567 -19.02 9.86 4.48
CA MET A 567 -20.12 8.89 4.57
C MET A 567 -20.11 7.87 3.42
N ILE A 568 -19.56 8.22 2.27
CA ILE A 568 -19.45 7.37 1.08
C ILE A 568 -18.02 6.88 0.79
N GLY A 569 -17.06 7.15 1.67
CA GLY A 569 -15.67 6.72 1.52
C GLY A 569 -14.83 7.49 0.49
N GLU A 570 -15.31 8.65 0.06
CA GLU A 570 -14.63 9.59 -0.85
C GLU A 570 -13.88 10.72 -0.10
N SER A 571 -13.76 10.58 1.22
CA SER A 571 -12.90 11.36 2.11
C SER A 571 -12.66 10.56 3.40
N TYR A 572 -11.71 10.98 4.23
CA TYR A 572 -11.42 10.34 5.52
C TYR A 572 -12.06 11.11 6.67
N TRP A 573 -12.65 10.43 7.65
CA TRP A 573 -13.26 11.08 8.82
C TRP A 573 -12.28 11.96 9.61
N HIS A 574 -10.99 11.62 9.62
CA HIS A 574 -9.95 12.47 10.18
C HIS A 574 -9.94 13.87 9.56
N ASN A 575 -10.20 13.99 8.25
CA ASN A 575 -10.23 15.27 7.54
C ASN A 575 -11.42 16.12 7.96
N TYR A 576 -12.59 15.51 8.10
CA TYR A 576 -13.77 16.19 8.64
C TYR A 576 -13.53 16.66 10.08
N ALA A 577 -13.07 15.76 10.94
CA ALA A 577 -12.78 16.03 12.35
C ALA A 577 -11.78 17.17 12.52
N LEU A 578 -10.71 17.18 11.71
CA LEU A 578 -9.70 18.25 11.69
C LEU A 578 -10.34 19.62 11.42
N LEU A 579 -11.16 19.72 10.37
CA LEU A 579 -11.81 20.99 9.99
C LEU A 579 -12.87 21.42 11.00
N TYR A 580 -13.65 20.47 11.52
CA TYR A 580 -14.69 20.74 12.51
C TYR A 580 -14.11 21.28 13.82
N ASP A 581 -13.12 20.59 14.38
CA ASP A 581 -12.45 21.06 15.59
C ASP A 581 -11.68 22.37 15.36
N LYS A 582 -11.13 22.60 14.15
CA LYS A 582 -10.51 23.88 13.79
C LYS A 582 -11.52 25.02 13.89
N VAL A 583 -12.74 24.84 13.38
CA VAL A 583 -13.83 25.83 13.49
C VAL A 583 -14.20 26.07 14.96
N LEU A 584 -14.34 25.01 15.76
CA LEU A 584 -14.64 25.15 17.19
C LEU A 584 -13.54 25.90 17.93
N MET A 585 -12.28 25.55 17.68
CA MET A 585 -11.12 26.24 18.25
C MET A 585 -11.08 27.73 17.86
N LEU A 586 -11.32 28.08 16.59
CA LEU A 586 -11.39 29.48 16.14
C LEU A 586 -12.56 30.26 16.78
N LYS A 587 -13.64 29.55 17.15
CA LYS A 587 -14.79 30.09 17.91
C LYS A 587 -14.57 30.06 19.43
N ASN A 588 -13.40 29.66 19.91
CA ASN A 588 -13.05 29.46 21.33
C ASN A 588 -13.98 28.46 22.05
N LEU A 589 -14.46 27.45 21.35
CA LEU A 589 -15.31 26.37 21.88
C LEU A 589 -14.49 25.08 22.04
N PRO A 590 -14.76 24.24 23.06
CA PRO A 590 -14.14 22.93 23.17
C PRO A 590 -14.31 22.10 21.89
N GLN A 591 -13.28 21.36 21.52
CA GLN A 591 -13.31 20.51 20.34
C GLN A 591 -14.03 19.19 20.62
N LEU A 592 -14.60 18.59 19.56
CA LEU A 592 -15.40 17.38 19.66
C LEU A 592 -14.55 16.12 19.46
N TYR A 593 -13.63 16.16 18.48
CA TYR A 593 -12.83 15.01 18.10
C TYR A 593 -11.41 15.04 18.64
N GLY A 594 -10.94 16.13 19.24
CA GLY A 594 -9.60 16.20 19.84
C GLY A 594 -8.46 16.24 18.81
N THR A 595 -8.62 16.91 17.67
CA THR A 595 -7.61 17.00 16.61
C THR A 595 -6.69 18.22 16.69
N GLN A 596 -7.10 19.28 17.40
CA GLN A 596 -6.37 20.54 17.50
C GLN A 596 -5.45 20.59 18.73
N TYR A 597 -4.28 21.20 18.54
CA TYR A 597 -3.26 21.40 19.55
C TYR A 597 -2.81 22.86 19.56
N ILE A 598 -2.50 23.38 20.74
CA ILE A 598 -2.03 24.76 20.93
C ILE A 598 -0.62 24.78 21.50
N PHE A 599 0.17 25.77 21.09
CA PHE A 599 1.49 26.00 21.66
C PHE A 599 1.36 26.54 23.09
N ILE A 600 1.98 25.84 24.02
CA ILE A 600 2.21 26.33 25.38
C ILE A 600 3.59 27.00 25.51
N ASP A 601 4.53 26.62 24.64
CA ASP A 601 5.86 27.22 24.54
C ASP A 601 6.31 27.09 23.07
N LYS A 602 6.28 28.20 22.33
CA LYS A 602 6.64 28.22 20.90
C LYS A 602 8.13 27.98 20.69
N GLU A 603 8.99 28.51 21.57
CA GLU A 603 10.44 28.37 21.46
C GLU A 603 10.87 26.93 21.68
N LYS A 604 10.29 26.26 22.69
CA LYS A 604 10.54 24.83 22.96
C LYS A 604 9.66 23.91 22.12
N ARG A 605 8.86 24.46 21.21
CA ARG A 605 7.94 23.76 20.31
C ARG A 605 7.04 22.75 21.03
N LYS A 606 6.56 23.12 22.21
CA LYS A 606 5.69 22.31 23.05
C LYS A 606 4.22 22.61 22.74
N LEU A 607 3.47 21.55 22.50
CA LEU A 607 2.05 21.56 22.21
C LEU A 607 1.27 20.88 23.32
N LYS A 608 0.08 21.40 23.63
CA LYS A 608 -0.93 20.75 24.48
C LYS A 608 -2.23 20.59 23.68
N LEU A 609 -2.96 19.51 23.93
CA LEU A 609 -4.28 19.29 23.34
C LEU A 609 -5.21 20.47 23.68
N TYR A 610 -5.92 20.99 22.68
CA TYR A 610 -6.93 22.02 22.91
C TYR A 610 -8.14 21.41 23.68
N PRO A 611 -8.83 22.14 24.58
CA PRO A 611 -9.84 21.53 25.45
C PRO A 611 -10.91 20.72 24.73
N VAL A 612 -11.22 19.52 25.23
CA VAL A 612 -12.40 18.70 24.90
C VAL A 612 -13.41 18.79 26.05
N LEU A 613 -14.70 18.57 25.79
CA LEU A 613 -15.73 18.56 26.84
C LEU A 613 -15.58 17.34 27.76
N ASP A 614 -15.53 16.16 27.15
CA ASP A 614 -15.41 14.87 27.82
C ASP A 614 -14.51 13.96 26.98
N LEU A 615 -13.45 13.42 27.60
CA LEU A 615 -12.45 12.63 26.89
C LEU A 615 -12.99 11.24 26.49
N ASP A 616 -13.89 10.66 27.27
CA ASP A 616 -14.45 9.34 27.01
C ASP A 616 -15.45 9.41 25.85
N GLU A 617 -16.31 10.43 25.83
CA GLU A 617 -17.20 10.72 24.70
C GLU A 617 -16.42 11.03 23.42
N THR A 618 -15.37 11.86 23.51
CA THR A 618 -14.47 12.13 22.38
C THR A 618 -13.84 10.83 21.88
N ASN A 619 -13.33 9.98 22.76
CA ASN A 619 -12.71 8.70 22.38
C ASN A 619 -13.72 7.71 21.79
N GLN A 620 -14.97 7.71 22.26
CA GLN A 620 -16.03 6.90 21.68
C GLN A 620 -16.35 7.35 20.25
N LEU A 621 -16.47 8.67 20.00
CA LEU A 621 -16.64 9.22 18.66
C LEU A 621 -15.45 8.89 17.75
N ARG A 622 -14.22 9.05 18.25
CA ARG A 622 -13.00 8.70 17.50
C ARG A 622 -12.99 7.22 17.10
N SER A 623 -13.32 6.34 18.03
CA SER A 623 -13.44 4.89 17.77
C SER A 623 -14.54 4.56 16.76
N ASN A 624 -15.66 5.32 16.76
CA ASN A 624 -16.74 5.15 15.78
C ASN A 624 -16.31 5.45 14.35
N PHE A 625 -15.36 6.37 14.20
CA PHE A 625 -14.82 6.83 12.93
C PHE A 625 -13.41 6.31 12.61
N GLY A 626 -12.95 5.27 13.30
CA GLY A 626 -11.68 4.58 13.04
C GLY A 626 -10.44 5.41 13.37
N MET A 627 -10.58 6.46 14.18
CA MET A 627 -9.49 7.28 14.68
C MET A 627 -8.91 6.70 15.98
N SER A 628 -7.58 6.79 16.15
CA SER A 628 -6.91 6.33 17.37
C SER A 628 -7.38 7.10 18.60
N ILE A 629 -7.57 6.43 19.73
CA ILE A 629 -7.95 7.09 20.99
C ILE A 629 -6.85 8.02 21.51
N ILE A 630 -7.26 9.07 22.22
CA ILE A 630 -6.41 9.97 22.97
C ILE A 630 -6.21 9.37 24.37
N LYS A 631 -4.97 9.04 24.71
CA LYS A 631 -4.65 8.38 25.98
C LYS A 631 -4.64 9.34 27.16
N ASN A 632 -4.16 10.56 26.96
CA ASN A 632 -4.08 11.57 28.02
C ASN A 632 -4.27 12.97 27.42
N ALA A 633 -5.34 13.66 27.81
CA ALA A 633 -5.63 15.02 27.36
C ALA A 633 -4.65 16.08 27.88
N GLU A 634 -3.88 15.77 28.93
CA GLU A 634 -2.84 16.64 29.48
C GLU A 634 -1.46 16.40 28.86
N GLU A 635 -1.33 15.41 27.96
CA GLU A 635 -0.07 15.10 27.31
C GLU A 635 0.49 16.31 26.55
N ILE A 636 1.76 16.60 26.79
CA ILE A 636 2.50 17.66 26.10
C ILE A 636 3.37 17.01 25.04
N TYR A 637 3.10 17.34 23.78
CA TYR A 637 3.90 16.89 22.66
C TYR A 637 5.03 17.87 22.37
N PHE A 638 6.20 17.32 22.08
CA PHE A 638 7.29 18.08 21.47
C PHE A 638 7.20 17.86 19.97
N LEU A 639 7.06 18.95 19.20
CA LEU A 639 7.25 18.83 17.76
C LEU A 639 8.68 18.34 17.55
N ARG A 640 8.82 17.18 16.90
CA ARG A 640 10.14 16.64 16.56
C ARG A 640 10.94 17.74 15.85
N GLU A 641 12.19 17.92 16.27
CA GLU A 641 13.17 18.49 15.36
C GLU A 641 13.11 17.63 14.11
N VAL A 642 12.69 18.23 12.99
CA VAL A 642 13.21 17.80 11.70
C VAL A 642 14.70 18.11 11.83
N LYS A 643 15.47 17.15 12.34
CA LYS A 643 16.93 17.26 12.32
C LYS A 643 17.28 17.48 10.87
N GLU A 644 17.86 18.64 10.60
CA GLU A 644 18.31 19.07 9.27
C GLU A 644 19.13 17.97 8.59
#